data_AF-A0A975TPF4-F1
#
_entry.id   AF-A0A975TPF4-F1
#
_cell.length_a   1.000
_cell.length_b   1.000
_cell.length_c   1.000
_cell.angle_alpha   90.00
_cell.angle_beta   90.00
_cell.angle_gamma   90.00
#
_symmetry.space_group_name_H-M   'P 1'
#
loop_
_entity.id
_entity.type
_entity.pdbx_description
1 polymer ?
#
loop_
_entity_poly.entity_id
_entity_poly.type
_entity_poly.pdbx_seq_one_letter_code
_entity_poly.pdbx_strand_id
1 'polypeptide(L)'
;MAATVRIHGPAYGYAPEGSGGGFLGSGFFIAPSWVLTCAHVAMGGEGRDVTVVYELGPGSGETSVEGSVVAALPEPPRGAADAAPLGPAGGWPAPDLALIRLRRPVEHACVYVTERPAAYFGGGQVVYSGWTEVGGRLKRLYGQCSVQGTVGGWADPDEQMRLGGDVLPPGVSGGPTVDLTRGEVVGVLKSQLVGGMGGTSIGIERLRLLPVPPEMAASESDDDYQAVFHAHDRYHADRHTNGVGTGRTWADVQSGLGAGADRALSPQQRMMLLGRLAELPPPVSTHSLLDLLVRLPNVHSVDRYPAPRSWRDGLGALYENRGGEAALELVLRYCMSVIAAERPYVTPSTAAAEEALWNWVKWIADDRLSRDFRNEITRLRSVARHRTDRAQRRAWPAYGERRVDGEGPFVLLELEPRGWERDSYDWRIGVARHTGEVLPVREDSRGTPGQELPARLAAPLTEAFRRCDEPDNPAVLQVAVVQALLGLDVDRWQLAPGGPPLGTVRPVVVRPSDREPPYSEDEARERRARWNRTWNVAMRAEILDCEDGLRVPVPMEEDLRALAYEAVPVLCRFGDRPDAETAAGLTRMALGGFHLALLRRGAARPDPVCADFHRRAADTLAGAGTAGQLPRTVQELRRGVREGRTETYWSDGVALYYDDPHHPLPGSGQLLEAP
;
A
#
# COMPACT_ATOMS: atom_id res chain seq x y z
N MET A 1 -26.35 4.58 -17.33
CA MET A 1 -26.59 3.26 -17.95
C MET A 1 -25.88 3.06 -19.30
N ALA A 2 -25.63 4.10 -20.10
CA ALA A 2 -24.83 4.00 -21.34
C ALA A 2 -23.32 3.75 -21.12
N ALA A 3 -22.87 3.54 -19.87
CA ALA A 3 -21.47 3.34 -19.54
C ALA A 3 -21.08 1.86 -19.42
N THR A 4 -22.06 0.94 -19.38
CA THR A 4 -21.81 -0.51 -19.28
C THR A 4 -21.43 -1.06 -20.65
N VAL A 5 -20.33 -1.80 -20.73
CA VAL A 5 -19.74 -2.30 -21.97
C VAL A 5 -19.67 -3.83 -21.98
N ARG A 6 -19.52 -4.41 -23.17
CA ARG A 6 -19.14 -5.81 -23.37
C ARG A 6 -17.64 -5.90 -23.58
N ILE A 7 -17.03 -6.90 -22.97
CA ILE A 7 -15.64 -7.26 -23.16
C ILE A 7 -15.59 -8.51 -24.03
N HIS A 8 -14.86 -8.41 -25.13
CA HIS A 8 -14.61 -9.51 -26.05
C HIS A 8 -13.11 -9.78 -26.15
N GLY A 9 -12.75 -11.01 -26.52
CA GLY A 9 -11.39 -11.33 -26.96
C GLY A 9 -10.99 -10.49 -28.19
N PRO A 10 -9.70 -10.52 -28.57
CA PRO A 10 -9.25 -9.85 -29.78
C PRO A 10 -9.97 -10.46 -31.00
N ALA A 11 -10.41 -9.61 -31.93
CA ALA A 11 -11.10 -10.08 -33.12
C ALA A 11 -10.11 -10.79 -34.06
N TYR A 12 -10.20 -12.12 -34.15
CA TYR A 12 -9.61 -12.86 -35.26
C TYR A 12 -10.48 -12.64 -36.50
N GLY A 13 -9.85 -12.41 -37.67
CA GLY A 13 -10.55 -12.02 -38.90
C GLY A 13 -11.75 -12.89 -39.30
N TYR A 14 -12.62 -12.31 -40.14
CA TYR A 14 -13.85 -12.92 -40.71
C TYR A 14 -14.81 -13.63 -39.74
N ALA A 15 -14.92 -13.18 -38.48
CA ALA A 15 -16.06 -13.55 -37.64
C ALA A 15 -17.33 -12.80 -38.13
N PRO A 16 -18.43 -13.48 -38.46
CA PRO A 16 -19.66 -12.81 -38.89
C PRO A 16 -20.24 -11.95 -37.75
N GLU A 17 -20.71 -10.75 -38.09
CA GLU A 17 -21.37 -9.84 -37.15
C GLU A 17 -22.53 -10.56 -36.44
N GLY A 18 -22.48 -10.60 -35.11
CA GLY A 18 -23.57 -11.11 -34.27
C GLY A 18 -23.45 -12.55 -33.77
N SER A 19 -22.39 -13.30 -34.10
CA SER A 19 -22.08 -14.53 -33.36
C SER A 19 -21.42 -14.18 -32.03
N GLY A 20 -21.95 -14.67 -30.89
CA GLY A 20 -21.35 -14.51 -29.56
C GLY A 20 -19.95 -15.14 -29.37
N GLY A 21 -19.27 -15.52 -30.45
CA GLY A 21 -17.91 -16.00 -30.45
C GLY A 21 -16.96 -14.92 -29.95
N GLY A 22 -16.46 -15.08 -28.74
CA GLY A 22 -15.48 -14.19 -28.13
C GLY A 22 -16.02 -13.25 -27.06
N PHE A 23 -17.31 -13.30 -26.68
CA PHE A 23 -17.79 -12.57 -25.50
C PHE A 23 -17.20 -13.17 -24.22
N LEU A 24 -16.53 -12.35 -23.41
CA LEU A 24 -15.85 -12.76 -22.17
C LEU A 24 -16.62 -12.34 -20.92
N GLY A 25 -17.30 -11.19 -20.97
CA GLY A 25 -18.03 -10.64 -19.84
C GLY A 25 -18.34 -9.16 -19.97
N SER A 26 -18.63 -8.53 -18.85
CA SER A 26 -19.06 -7.13 -18.79
C SER A 26 -17.95 -6.23 -18.26
N GLY A 27 -18.08 -4.93 -18.52
CA GLY A 27 -17.26 -3.89 -17.91
C GLY A 27 -18.01 -2.58 -17.86
N PHE A 28 -17.33 -1.51 -17.46
CA PHE A 28 -17.88 -0.17 -17.58
C PHE A 28 -16.81 0.90 -17.72
N PHE A 29 -17.15 1.99 -18.41
CA PHE A 29 -16.30 3.16 -18.50
C PHE A 29 -16.20 3.86 -17.16
N ILE A 30 -15.02 3.80 -16.55
CA ILE A 30 -14.69 4.47 -15.29
C ILE A 30 -14.19 5.90 -15.55
N ALA A 31 -13.42 6.11 -16.61
CA ALA A 31 -12.89 7.42 -16.98
C ALA A 31 -12.72 7.47 -18.50
N PRO A 32 -12.51 8.66 -19.10
CA PRO A 32 -12.19 8.77 -20.53
C PRO A 32 -11.06 7.82 -20.93
N SER A 33 -11.31 6.96 -21.91
CA SER A 33 -10.34 5.94 -22.39
C SER A 33 -10.00 4.82 -21.39
N TRP A 34 -10.80 4.63 -20.34
CA TRP A 34 -10.57 3.62 -19.31
C TRP A 34 -11.81 2.79 -19.01
N VAL A 35 -11.64 1.47 -18.97
CA VAL A 35 -12.69 0.50 -18.61
C VAL A 35 -12.25 -0.32 -17.42
N LEU A 36 -13.15 -0.49 -16.45
CA LEU A 36 -12.99 -1.38 -15.30
C LEU A 36 -13.83 -2.66 -15.51
N THR A 37 -13.24 -3.80 -15.16
CA THR A 37 -13.89 -5.13 -15.22
C THR A 37 -13.24 -6.08 -14.21
N CYS A 38 -13.67 -7.34 -14.18
CA CYS A 38 -12.99 -8.40 -13.44
C CYS A 38 -11.75 -8.90 -14.18
N ALA A 39 -10.73 -9.33 -13.44
CA ALA A 39 -9.50 -9.84 -14.03
C ALA A 39 -9.73 -11.15 -14.79
N HIS A 40 -10.56 -12.06 -14.27
CA HIS A 40 -10.92 -13.28 -14.98
C HIS A 40 -11.67 -13.03 -16.31
N VAL A 41 -12.33 -11.88 -16.45
CA VAL A 41 -12.99 -11.47 -17.71
C VAL A 41 -11.94 -10.96 -18.69
N ALA A 42 -11.14 -9.98 -18.25
CA ALA A 42 -10.15 -9.33 -19.12
C ALA A 42 -9.04 -10.28 -19.58
N MET A 43 -8.67 -11.25 -18.73
CA MET A 43 -7.64 -12.25 -18.98
C MET A 43 -8.21 -13.59 -19.45
N GLY A 44 -9.50 -13.65 -19.78
CA GLY A 44 -10.15 -14.88 -20.28
C GLY A 44 -9.89 -15.17 -21.75
N GLY A 45 -9.34 -14.21 -22.50
CA GLY A 45 -8.92 -14.36 -23.90
C GLY A 45 -7.42 -14.67 -24.05
N GLU A 46 -6.94 -14.71 -25.30
CA GLU A 46 -5.51 -14.88 -25.57
C GLU A 46 -4.77 -13.54 -25.43
N GLY A 47 -3.88 -13.45 -24.45
CA GLY A 47 -3.04 -12.27 -24.20
C GLY A 47 -3.75 -11.17 -23.41
N ARG A 48 -3.28 -9.93 -23.59
CA ARG A 48 -3.77 -8.72 -22.88
C ARG A 48 -4.60 -7.80 -23.76
N ASP A 49 -4.91 -8.20 -24.98
CA ASP A 49 -5.68 -7.38 -25.91
C ASP A 49 -7.16 -7.77 -25.89
N VAL A 50 -8.03 -6.76 -25.89
CA VAL A 50 -9.48 -6.94 -25.79
C VAL A 50 -10.20 -6.00 -26.75
N THR A 51 -11.41 -6.40 -27.15
CA THR A 51 -12.34 -5.54 -27.88
C THR A 51 -13.45 -5.09 -26.94
N VAL A 52 -13.59 -3.78 -26.75
CA VAL A 52 -14.65 -3.17 -25.95
C VAL A 52 -15.79 -2.76 -26.86
N VAL A 53 -16.99 -3.27 -26.61
CA VAL A 53 -18.20 -2.94 -27.39
C VAL A 53 -19.24 -2.24 -26.53
N TYR A 54 -19.74 -1.09 -27.00
CA TYR A 54 -20.58 -0.18 -26.22
C TYR A 54 -21.61 0.55 -27.09
N GLU A 55 -22.54 1.24 -26.43
CA GLU A 55 -23.55 2.11 -27.06
C GLU A 55 -23.37 3.54 -26.54
N LEU A 56 -23.45 4.55 -27.42
CA LEU A 56 -23.36 5.96 -27.04
C LEU A 56 -24.64 6.41 -26.30
N GLY A 57 -25.77 5.83 -26.65
CA GLY A 57 -27.06 6.10 -26.04
C GLY A 57 -28.14 5.14 -26.53
N PRO A 58 -29.34 5.21 -25.95
CA PRO A 58 -30.46 4.38 -26.40
C PRO A 58 -30.71 4.54 -27.91
N GLY A 59 -30.57 3.46 -28.67
CA GLY A 59 -30.80 3.45 -30.11
C GLY A 59 -29.66 3.99 -30.98
N SER A 60 -28.47 4.28 -30.43
CA SER A 60 -27.32 4.78 -31.20
C SER A 60 -26.63 3.71 -32.08
N GLY A 61 -27.01 2.44 -31.92
CA GLY A 61 -26.26 1.31 -32.44
C GLY A 61 -25.02 1.00 -31.59
N GLU A 62 -24.45 -0.18 -31.83
CA GLU A 62 -23.26 -0.67 -31.15
C GLU A 62 -21.99 -0.15 -31.84
N THR A 63 -20.97 0.20 -31.07
CA THR A 63 -19.64 0.59 -31.56
C THR A 63 -18.57 -0.19 -30.80
N SER A 64 -17.46 -0.51 -31.47
CA SER A 64 -16.31 -1.20 -30.87
C SER A 64 -15.04 -0.37 -30.87
N VAL A 65 -14.17 -0.64 -29.91
CA VAL A 65 -12.84 -0.04 -29.79
C VAL A 65 -11.87 -1.04 -29.16
N GLU A 66 -10.65 -1.10 -29.68
CA GLU A 66 -9.60 -1.93 -29.10
C GLU A 66 -9.09 -1.34 -27.78
N GLY A 67 -8.76 -2.21 -26.84
CA GLY A 67 -8.12 -1.87 -25.58
C GLY A 67 -7.06 -2.89 -25.20
N SER A 68 -6.22 -2.51 -24.24
CA SER A 68 -5.20 -3.37 -23.67
C SER A 68 -5.30 -3.37 -22.14
N VAL A 69 -5.18 -4.55 -21.54
CA VAL A 69 -5.19 -4.76 -20.09
C VAL A 69 -3.86 -4.26 -19.52
N VAL A 70 -3.87 -3.10 -18.87
CA VAL A 70 -2.65 -2.51 -18.30
C VAL A 70 -2.35 -3.09 -16.91
N ALA A 71 -3.38 -3.54 -16.19
CA ALA A 71 -3.24 -4.15 -14.89
C ALA A 71 -4.33 -5.20 -14.64
N ALA A 72 -3.96 -6.30 -13.98
CA ALA A 72 -4.85 -7.31 -13.44
C ALA A 72 -4.45 -7.63 -11.99
N LEU A 73 -5.42 -7.70 -11.07
CA LEU A 73 -5.19 -7.87 -9.64
C LEU A 73 -5.76 -9.20 -9.15
N PRO A 74 -4.94 -10.07 -8.52
CA PRO A 74 -3.48 -10.02 -8.48
C PRO A 74 -2.86 -10.24 -9.86
N GLU A 75 -1.64 -9.72 -10.08
CA GLU A 75 -0.93 -9.92 -11.35
C GLU A 75 -0.51 -11.40 -11.50
N PRO A 76 -0.70 -12.02 -12.67
CA PRO A 76 -0.23 -13.38 -12.92
C PRO A 76 1.32 -13.43 -12.90
N PRO A 77 1.92 -14.56 -12.47
CA PRO A 77 3.38 -14.72 -12.49
C PRO A 77 3.96 -14.52 -13.90
N ARG A 78 5.07 -13.79 -14.00
CA ARG A 78 5.77 -13.58 -15.29
C ARG A 78 6.24 -14.93 -15.86
N GLY A 79 5.94 -15.19 -17.13
CA GLY A 79 6.28 -16.44 -17.82
C GLY A 79 5.23 -17.54 -17.70
N ALA A 80 4.19 -17.34 -16.88
CA ALA A 80 3.01 -18.19 -16.81
C ALA A 80 1.88 -17.64 -17.69
N ALA A 81 2.19 -17.20 -18.92
CA ALA A 81 1.18 -16.69 -19.86
C ALA A 81 0.04 -17.70 -20.10
N ASP A 82 0.30 -18.98 -19.83
CA ASP A 82 -0.65 -20.09 -19.98
C ASP A 82 -1.20 -20.64 -18.65
N ALA A 83 -0.77 -20.12 -17.49
CA ALA A 83 -1.28 -20.56 -16.19
C ALA A 83 -1.88 -19.36 -15.43
N ALA A 84 -3.21 -19.20 -15.57
CA ALA A 84 -3.98 -18.32 -14.72
C ALA A 84 -3.63 -18.59 -13.24
N PRO A 85 -3.56 -17.56 -12.38
CA PRO A 85 -3.42 -17.76 -10.95
C PRO A 85 -4.68 -18.50 -10.47
N LEU A 86 -4.64 -19.82 -10.39
CA LEU A 86 -5.74 -20.62 -9.92
C LEU A 86 -5.80 -20.44 -8.40
N GLY A 87 -6.83 -19.74 -7.92
CA GLY A 87 -7.21 -19.79 -6.51
C GLY A 87 -7.59 -21.22 -6.11
N PRO A 88 -7.85 -21.48 -4.81
CA PRO A 88 -8.15 -22.81 -4.29
C PRO A 88 -9.32 -23.54 -4.99
N ALA A 89 -10.16 -22.81 -5.71
CA ALA A 89 -11.33 -23.30 -6.45
C ALA A 89 -11.22 -23.16 -7.99
N GLY A 90 -10.03 -22.90 -8.53
CA GLY A 90 -9.81 -22.82 -9.99
C GLY A 90 -10.29 -21.53 -10.67
N GLY A 91 -10.50 -20.45 -9.91
CA GLY A 91 -10.85 -19.11 -10.42
C GLY A 91 -9.82 -18.05 -10.04
N TRP A 92 -9.90 -16.87 -10.66
CA TRP A 92 -8.98 -15.76 -10.36
C TRP A 92 -9.07 -15.33 -8.88
N PRO A 93 -7.94 -15.11 -8.18
CA PRO A 93 -7.95 -14.79 -6.76
C PRO A 93 -8.50 -13.38 -6.52
N ALA A 94 -8.98 -13.10 -5.32
CA ALA A 94 -9.37 -11.73 -4.97
C ALA A 94 -8.14 -10.79 -5.02
N PRO A 95 -8.32 -9.50 -5.38
CA PRO A 95 -9.60 -8.83 -5.59
C PRO A 95 -10.24 -9.09 -6.96
N ASP A 96 -9.58 -9.74 -7.93
CA ASP A 96 -10.17 -10.05 -9.25
C ASP A 96 -10.65 -8.79 -10.00
N LEU A 97 -9.77 -7.79 -10.11
CA LEU A 97 -10.02 -6.53 -10.83
C LEU A 97 -9.04 -6.36 -11.98
N ALA A 98 -9.50 -5.85 -13.11
CA ALA A 98 -8.63 -5.46 -14.21
C ALA A 98 -8.98 -4.11 -14.81
N LEU A 99 -7.94 -3.40 -15.22
CA LEU A 99 -8.02 -2.09 -15.84
C LEU A 99 -7.62 -2.19 -17.31
N ILE A 100 -8.51 -1.73 -18.19
CA ILE A 100 -8.31 -1.71 -19.64
C ILE A 100 -8.14 -0.25 -20.08
N ARG A 101 -7.05 0.02 -20.79
CA ARG A 101 -6.82 1.29 -21.49
C ARG A 101 -7.21 1.16 -22.94
N LEU A 102 -8.07 2.07 -23.43
CA LEU A 102 -8.45 2.09 -24.84
C LEU A 102 -7.27 2.56 -25.70
N ARG A 103 -7.11 1.97 -26.90
CA ARG A 103 -6.04 2.35 -27.84
C ARG A 103 -6.29 3.67 -28.56
N ARG A 104 -7.54 4.16 -28.55
CA ARG A 104 -7.94 5.45 -29.09
C ARG A 104 -9.03 6.08 -28.21
N PRO A 105 -9.08 7.42 -28.11
CA PRO A 105 -10.16 8.09 -27.41
C PRO A 105 -11.47 7.88 -28.16
N VAL A 106 -12.55 7.72 -27.40
CA VAL A 106 -13.92 7.61 -27.93
C VAL A 106 -14.88 8.40 -27.06
N GLU A 107 -15.98 8.86 -27.63
CA GLU A 107 -17.05 9.48 -26.84
C GLU A 107 -17.79 8.39 -26.06
N HIS A 108 -18.02 8.61 -24.77
CA HIS A 108 -18.82 7.73 -23.93
C HIS A 108 -19.30 8.44 -22.65
N ALA A 109 -20.33 7.86 -22.01
CA ALA A 109 -20.68 8.19 -20.64
C ALA A 109 -19.74 7.49 -19.66
N CYS A 110 -19.34 8.18 -18.58
CA CYS A 110 -18.65 7.57 -17.45
C CYS A 110 -19.60 7.41 -16.27
N VAL A 111 -19.43 6.33 -15.51
CA VAL A 111 -20.06 6.20 -14.19
C VAL A 111 -19.41 7.17 -13.20
N TYR A 112 -20.14 7.59 -12.17
CA TYR A 112 -19.55 8.26 -11.02
C TYR A 112 -19.13 7.22 -9.99
N VAL A 113 -17.83 7.15 -9.72
CA VAL A 113 -17.24 6.22 -8.76
C VAL A 113 -17.12 6.91 -7.40
N THR A 114 -17.25 6.16 -6.30
CA THR A 114 -17.07 6.69 -4.95
C THR A 114 -15.58 6.90 -4.61
N GLU A 115 -15.24 7.93 -3.83
CA GLU A 115 -13.91 8.14 -3.24
C GLU A 115 -13.80 7.62 -1.79
N ARG A 116 -14.91 7.13 -1.24
CA ARG A 116 -15.00 6.76 0.17
C ARG A 116 -14.22 5.47 0.43
N PRO A 117 -13.47 5.38 1.54
CA PRO A 117 -12.71 4.19 1.89
C PRO A 117 -13.62 3.00 2.21
N ALA A 118 -14.73 3.22 2.91
CA ALA A 118 -15.72 2.19 3.26
C ALA A 118 -16.89 2.19 2.25
N ALA A 119 -16.61 1.91 0.98
CA ALA A 119 -17.54 2.11 -0.14
C ALA A 119 -18.89 1.39 0.03
N TYR A 120 -18.98 0.25 0.73
CA TYR A 120 -20.20 -0.59 0.80
C TYR A 120 -21.13 -0.38 1.99
N PHE A 121 -20.71 0.34 3.04
CA PHE A 121 -21.43 0.36 4.33
C PHE A 121 -22.59 1.36 4.38
N GLY A 122 -23.04 1.87 3.22
CA GLY A 122 -24.04 2.92 3.11
C GLY A 122 -25.45 2.49 2.72
N GLY A 123 -25.66 1.26 2.24
CA GLY A 123 -26.97 0.83 1.70
C GLY A 123 -27.20 -0.68 1.80
N GLY A 124 -28.44 -1.08 2.13
CA GLY A 124 -28.86 -2.48 2.16
C GLY A 124 -29.21 -3.07 0.78
N GLN A 125 -29.15 -2.25 -0.27
CA GLN A 125 -29.54 -2.60 -1.64
C GLN A 125 -28.57 -1.95 -2.63
N VAL A 126 -28.28 -2.68 -3.71
CA VAL A 126 -27.48 -2.20 -4.83
C VAL A 126 -28.14 -2.56 -6.16
N VAL A 127 -27.87 -1.77 -7.20
CA VAL A 127 -28.23 -2.09 -8.58
C VAL A 127 -27.00 -2.55 -9.33
N TYR A 128 -27.16 -3.54 -10.19
CA TYR A 128 -26.13 -3.94 -11.13
C TYR A 128 -26.59 -3.77 -12.58
N SER A 129 -25.62 -3.67 -13.48
CA SER A 129 -25.84 -3.72 -14.92
C SER A 129 -24.76 -4.54 -15.58
N GLY A 130 -25.11 -5.41 -16.51
CA GLY A 130 -24.17 -6.24 -17.24
C GLY A 130 -24.78 -6.76 -18.53
N TRP A 131 -24.04 -7.64 -19.19
CA TRP A 131 -24.44 -8.34 -20.40
C TRP A 131 -24.42 -9.83 -20.16
N THR A 132 -25.35 -10.55 -20.78
CA THR A 132 -25.42 -12.01 -20.67
C THR A 132 -26.01 -12.57 -21.96
N GLU A 133 -25.75 -13.84 -22.22
CA GLU A 133 -26.33 -14.53 -23.37
C GLU A 133 -27.67 -15.15 -22.98
N VAL A 134 -28.73 -14.76 -23.71
CA VAL A 134 -30.08 -15.31 -23.53
C VAL A 134 -30.57 -15.85 -24.87
N GLY A 135 -30.60 -17.17 -25.00
CA GLY A 135 -31.07 -17.86 -26.20
C GLY A 135 -30.21 -17.55 -27.44
N GLY A 136 -28.88 -17.62 -27.32
CA GLY A 136 -27.95 -17.38 -28.43
C GLY A 136 -27.71 -15.90 -28.75
N ARG A 137 -28.29 -14.97 -27.98
CA ARG A 137 -28.19 -13.52 -28.24
C ARG A 137 -27.74 -12.79 -26.98
N LEU A 138 -26.74 -11.92 -27.14
CA LEU A 138 -26.29 -11.04 -26.06
C LEU A 138 -27.38 -10.01 -25.75
N LYS A 139 -27.73 -9.90 -24.48
CA LYS A 139 -28.69 -8.93 -23.96
C LYS A 139 -28.13 -8.22 -22.75
N ARG A 140 -28.46 -6.93 -22.63
CA ARG A 140 -28.19 -6.17 -21.41
C ARG A 140 -29.15 -6.62 -20.31
N LEU A 141 -28.60 -6.96 -19.16
CA LEU A 141 -29.32 -7.27 -17.94
C LEU A 141 -29.08 -6.15 -16.92
N TYR A 142 -30.13 -5.77 -16.20
CA TYR A 142 -30.04 -4.89 -15.04
C TYR A 142 -30.98 -5.43 -13.97
N GLY A 143 -30.57 -5.34 -12.71
CA GLY A 143 -31.31 -5.91 -11.60
C GLY A 143 -30.92 -5.27 -10.27
N GLN A 144 -31.55 -5.75 -9.20
CA GLN A 144 -31.34 -5.26 -7.84
C GLN A 144 -30.91 -6.42 -6.96
N CYS A 145 -29.90 -6.20 -6.13
CA CYS A 145 -29.45 -7.18 -5.14
C CYS A 145 -29.52 -6.59 -3.73
N SER A 146 -29.92 -7.42 -2.78
CA SER A 146 -29.76 -7.14 -1.35
C SER A 146 -28.34 -7.42 -0.90
N VAL A 147 -27.81 -6.56 -0.04
CA VAL A 147 -26.51 -6.76 0.61
C VAL A 147 -26.73 -7.70 1.80
N GLN A 148 -26.08 -8.86 1.77
CA GLN A 148 -26.29 -9.94 2.74
C GLN A 148 -25.13 -10.11 3.73
N GLY A 149 -24.19 -9.17 3.76
CA GLY A 149 -22.96 -9.22 4.56
C GLY A 149 -21.72 -9.25 3.68
N THR A 150 -20.61 -9.76 4.21
CA THR A 150 -19.33 -9.91 3.50
C THR A 150 -18.86 -11.37 3.49
N VAL A 151 -18.08 -11.74 2.46
CA VAL A 151 -17.37 -13.02 2.34
C VAL A 151 -15.88 -12.73 2.46
N GLY A 152 -15.16 -13.54 3.23
CA GLY A 152 -13.78 -13.27 3.65
C GLY A 152 -13.74 -12.98 5.16
N GLY A 153 -12.57 -13.14 5.78
CA GLY A 153 -12.37 -12.69 7.15
C GLY A 153 -12.56 -11.18 7.25
N TRP A 154 -12.93 -10.69 8.43
CA TRP A 154 -12.96 -9.25 8.69
C TRP A 154 -11.56 -8.67 8.43
N ALA A 155 -11.46 -7.62 7.60
CA ALA A 155 -10.19 -7.02 7.17
C ALA A 155 -9.28 -7.91 6.29
N ASP A 156 -9.82 -8.95 5.63
CA ASP A 156 -9.07 -9.73 4.64
C ASP A 156 -8.98 -8.95 3.30
N PRO A 157 -7.85 -8.92 2.57
CA PRO A 157 -7.80 -8.48 1.16
C PRO A 157 -8.83 -9.17 0.26
N ASP A 158 -9.28 -10.36 0.65
CA ASP A 158 -10.28 -11.12 -0.07
C ASP A 158 -11.73 -10.73 0.28
N GLU A 159 -11.91 -9.77 1.20
CA GLU A 159 -13.24 -9.29 1.61
C GLU A 159 -14.02 -8.76 0.42
N GLN A 160 -15.19 -9.35 0.21
CA GLN A 160 -16.13 -9.01 -0.84
C GLN A 160 -17.54 -8.87 -0.25
N MET A 161 -18.33 -7.97 -0.81
CA MET A 161 -19.73 -7.82 -0.44
C MET A 161 -20.53 -9.02 -0.96
N ARG A 162 -21.26 -9.71 -0.09
CA ARG A 162 -22.18 -10.79 -0.47
C ARG A 162 -23.50 -10.21 -0.96
N LEU A 163 -23.91 -10.60 -2.16
CA LEU A 163 -25.14 -10.17 -2.79
C LEU A 163 -26.13 -11.32 -2.89
N GLY A 164 -27.41 -11.02 -2.70
CA GLY A 164 -28.51 -11.96 -2.93
C GLY A 164 -29.78 -11.27 -3.43
N GLY A 165 -30.87 -12.02 -3.51
CA GLY A 165 -32.17 -11.51 -3.96
C GLY A 165 -32.39 -11.48 -5.47
N ASP A 166 -31.37 -11.80 -6.28
CA ASP A 166 -31.49 -11.92 -7.74
C ASP A 166 -30.61 -13.07 -8.27
N VAL A 167 -30.89 -13.52 -9.48
CA VAL A 167 -30.09 -14.50 -10.22
C VAL A 167 -29.07 -13.75 -11.07
N LEU A 168 -27.79 -14.07 -10.90
CA LEU A 168 -26.69 -13.45 -11.63
C LEU A 168 -26.14 -14.43 -12.67
N PRO A 169 -26.66 -14.40 -13.92
CA PRO A 169 -26.26 -15.36 -14.95
C PRO A 169 -24.82 -15.11 -15.45
N PRO A 170 -24.16 -16.10 -16.07
CA PRO A 170 -22.86 -15.92 -16.68
C PRO A 170 -22.80 -14.72 -17.64
N GLY A 171 -21.67 -14.00 -17.62
CA GLY A 171 -21.42 -12.82 -18.46
C GLY A 171 -21.58 -11.47 -17.75
N VAL A 172 -22.39 -11.38 -16.69
CA VAL A 172 -22.60 -10.10 -15.98
C VAL A 172 -21.40 -9.68 -15.12
N SER A 173 -20.46 -10.60 -14.87
CA SER A 173 -19.21 -10.33 -14.16
C SER A 173 -18.43 -9.18 -14.81
N GLY A 174 -17.88 -8.31 -13.97
CA GLY A 174 -17.21 -7.07 -14.37
C GLY A 174 -18.14 -5.86 -14.51
N GLY A 175 -19.47 -6.05 -14.45
CA GLY A 175 -20.43 -4.95 -14.45
C GLY A 175 -20.40 -4.09 -13.17
N PRO A 176 -20.85 -2.82 -13.19
CA PRO A 176 -20.83 -1.96 -12.02
C PRO A 176 -21.91 -2.35 -11.01
N THR A 177 -21.59 -2.18 -9.72
CA THR A 177 -22.53 -2.23 -8.59
C THR A 177 -22.74 -0.81 -8.04
N VAL A 178 -23.98 -0.32 -8.07
CA VAL A 178 -24.37 1.07 -7.75
C VAL A 178 -25.17 1.11 -6.46
N ASP A 179 -24.77 1.98 -5.52
CA ASP A 179 -25.58 2.32 -4.36
C ASP A 179 -26.65 3.34 -4.78
N LEU A 180 -27.92 2.97 -4.65
CA LEU A 180 -29.06 3.81 -5.05
C LEU A 180 -29.34 4.98 -4.10
N THR A 181 -28.93 4.90 -2.84
CA THR A 181 -29.05 5.99 -1.88
C THR A 181 -28.06 7.10 -2.24
N ARG A 182 -26.89 6.71 -2.74
CA ARG A 182 -25.80 7.66 -3.04
C ARG A 182 -25.68 8.04 -4.51
N GLY A 183 -26.16 7.22 -5.43
CA GLY A 183 -25.93 7.42 -6.86
C GLY A 183 -24.45 7.31 -7.24
N GLU A 184 -23.76 6.32 -6.69
CA GLU A 184 -22.32 6.10 -6.85
C GLU A 184 -22.06 4.63 -7.15
N VAL A 185 -21.11 4.34 -8.05
CA VAL A 185 -20.54 3.00 -8.19
C VAL A 185 -19.67 2.73 -6.97
N VAL A 186 -20.03 1.67 -6.26
CA VAL A 186 -19.35 1.23 -5.04
C VAL A 186 -18.52 -0.02 -5.31
N GLY A 187 -18.83 -0.81 -6.35
CA GLY A 187 -18.12 -2.07 -6.62
C GLY A 187 -18.23 -2.62 -8.02
N VAL A 188 -17.52 -3.73 -8.24
CA VAL A 188 -17.50 -4.53 -9.47
C VAL A 188 -18.14 -5.88 -9.20
N LEU A 189 -19.15 -6.24 -9.99
CA LEU A 189 -19.93 -7.45 -9.79
C LEU A 189 -19.14 -8.70 -10.19
N LYS A 190 -19.24 -9.75 -9.36
CA LYS A 190 -18.77 -11.10 -9.64
C LYS A 190 -19.92 -12.10 -9.48
N SER A 191 -20.32 -12.71 -10.59
CA SER A 191 -21.34 -13.77 -10.58
C SER A 191 -20.77 -15.06 -9.98
N GLN A 192 -21.57 -15.82 -9.24
CA GLN A 192 -21.19 -17.19 -8.88
C GLN A 192 -21.39 -18.16 -10.05
N LEU A 193 -20.68 -19.30 -10.00
CA LEU A 193 -20.89 -20.40 -10.94
C LEU A 193 -22.31 -20.99 -10.80
N VAL A 194 -22.79 -21.53 -11.93
CA VAL A 194 -24.18 -21.94 -12.26
C VAL A 194 -24.98 -22.54 -11.09
N GLY A 195 -26.18 -21.98 -10.84
CA GLY A 195 -27.26 -22.63 -10.07
C GLY A 195 -27.60 -22.02 -8.70
N GLY A 196 -26.84 -21.04 -8.21
CA GLY A 196 -27.12 -20.31 -6.96
C GLY A 196 -27.85 -18.98 -7.17
N MET A 197 -28.62 -18.53 -6.16
CA MET A 197 -29.08 -17.13 -6.08
C MET A 197 -27.96 -16.26 -5.49
N GLY A 198 -27.68 -15.11 -6.12
CA GLY A 198 -26.70 -14.15 -5.63
C GLY A 198 -25.30 -14.20 -6.26
N GLY A 199 -24.37 -13.45 -5.66
CA GLY A 199 -22.99 -13.30 -6.11
C GLY A 199 -22.17 -12.48 -5.13
N THR A 200 -21.04 -11.96 -5.58
CA THR A 200 -20.21 -11.04 -4.79
C THR A 200 -19.96 -9.73 -5.53
N SER A 201 -19.51 -8.70 -4.80
CA SER A 201 -19.07 -7.44 -5.37
C SER A 201 -17.77 -7.00 -4.71
N ILE A 202 -16.81 -6.59 -5.53
CA ILE A 202 -15.45 -6.23 -5.13
C ILE A 202 -15.30 -4.72 -5.02
N GLY A 203 -14.70 -4.29 -3.90
CA GLY A 203 -14.30 -2.92 -3.56
C GLY A 203 -13.78 -2.09 -4.70
N ILE A 204 -14.39 -0.93 -4.98
CA ILE A 204 -13.70 0.09 -5.78
C ILE A 204 -12.42 0.55 -5.08
N GLU A 205 -12.41 0.63 -3.75
CA GLU A 205 -11.24 0.97 -2.96
C GLU A 205 -10.08 -0.02 -3.15
N ARG A 206 -10.36 -1.26 -3.61
CA ARG A 206 -9.32 -2.24 -3.95
C ARG A 206 -8.49 -1.84 -5.15
N LEU A 207 -8.92 -0.89 -5.99
CA LEU A 207 -8.07 -0.32 -7.04
C LEU A 207 -6.84 0.38 -6.48
N ARG A 208 -6.83 0.79 -5.21
CA ARG A 208 -5.62 1.33 -4.57
C ARG A 208 -4.49 0.31 -4.50
N LEU A 209 -4.78 -0.99 -4.65
CA LEU A 209 -3.80 -2.08 -4.72
C LEU A 209 -3.12 -2.21 -6.10
N LEU A 210 -3.48 -1.39 -7.08
CA LEU A 210 -2.74 -1.31 -8.35
C LEU A 210 -1.24 -1.10 -8.08
N PRO A 211 -0.33 -1.67 -8.90
CA PRO A 211 1.10 -1.46 -8.73
C PRO A 211 1.44 0.03 -8.60
N VAL A 212 2.33 0.34 -7.65
CA VAL A 212 2.92 1.67 -7.51
C VAL A 212 4.21 1.69 -8.33
N PRO A 213 4.52 2.78 -9.05
CA PRO A 213 5.79 2.91 -9.73
C PRO A 213 6.96 2.75 -8.74
N PRO A 214 8.02 1.99 -9.10
CA PRO A 214 9.16 1.77 -8.20
C PRO A 214 10.02 3.04 -8.07
N GLU A 215 9.99 3.88 -9.08
CA GLU A 215 10.64 5.19 -9.11
C GLU A 215 9.61 6.28 -8.89
N MET A 216 10.08 7.45 -8.50
CA MET A 216 9.26 8.64 -8.37
C MET A 216 8.60 8.99 -9.71
N ALA A 217 7.29 9.23 -9.68
CA ALA A 217 6.56 9.66 -10.86
C ALA A 217 7.14 10.98 -11.40
N ALA A 218 7.42 11.03 -12.70
CA ALA A 218 7.77 12.24 -13.44
C ALA A 218 6.54 12.83 -14.17
N SER A 219 5.49 12.03 -14.34
CA SER A 219 4.25 12.41 -15.02
C SER A 219 3.03 11.67 -14.46
N GLU A 220 1.83 12.15 -14.78
CA GLU A 220 0.57 11.48 -14.40
C GLU A 220 0.46 10.06 -15.00
N SER A 221 0.99 9.86 -16.20
CA SER A 221 0.92 8.58 -16.91
C SER A 221 1.83 7.49 -16.34
N ASP A 222 2.67 7.82 -15.37
CA ASP A 222 3.56 6.84 -14.74
C ASP A 222 2.82 5.97 -13.74
N ASP A 223 1.69 6.45 -13.18
CA ASP A 223 0.84 5.71 -12.24
C ASP A 223 -0.59 5.59 -12.77
N ASP A 224 -0.97 4.39 -13.20
CA ASP A 224 -2.30 4.09 -13.75
C ASP A 224 -3.44 4.43 -12.77
N TYR A 225 -3.22 4.31 -11.45
CA TYR A 225 -4.22 4.69 -10.46
C TYR A 225 -4.50 6.20 -10.53
N GLN A 226 -3.45 7.02 -10.60
CA GLN A 226 -3.57 8.48 -10.69
C GLN A 226 -4.19 8.88 -12.03
N ALA A 227 -3.71 8.30 -13.13
CA ALA A 227 -4.21 8.60 -14.47
C ALA A 227 -5.73 8.35 -14.60
N VAL A 228 -6.23 7.22 -14.08
CA VAL A 228 -7.67 6.91 -14.13
C VAL A 228 -8.48 7.87 -13.28
N PHE A 229 -8.10 8.09 -12.02
CA PHE A 229 -8.92 8.89 -11.11
C PHE A 229 -8.84 10.39 -11.38
N HIS A 230 -7.70 10.89 -11.86
CA HIS A 230 -7.60 12.26 -12.36
C HIS A 230 -8.51 12.46 -13.59
N ALA A 231 -8.47 11.53 -14.55
CA ALA A 231 -9.33 11.61 -15.73
C ALA A 231 -10.83 11.47 -15.36
N HIS A 232 -11.18 10.63 -14.39
CA HIS A 232 -12.54 10.51 -13.86
C HIS A 232 -13.03 11.84 -13.27
N ASP A 233 -12.25 12.43 -12.38
CA ASP A 233 -12.64 13.62 -11.63
C ASP A 233 -12.75 14.86 -12.53
N ARG A 234 -11.78 15.04 -13.44
CA ARG A 234 -11.82 16.09 -14.47
C ARG A 234 -13.04 15.93 -15.37
N TYR A 235 -13.32 14.71 -15.85
CA TYR A 235 -14.48 14.44 -16.70
C TYR A 235 -15.82 14.87 -16.08
N HIS A 236 -16.03 14.55 -14.80
CA HIS A 236 -17.29 14.89 -14.13
C HIS A 236 -17.37 16.38 -13.82
N ALA A 237 -16.27 17.01 -13.41
CA ALA A 237 -16.22 18.46 -13.19
C ALA A 237 -16.45 19.26 -14.49
N ASP A 238 -15.83 18.83 -15.60
CA ASP A 238 -16.00 19.45 -16.91
C ASP A 238 -17.44 19.30 -17.41
N ARG A 239 -18.03 18.10 -17.29
CA ARG A 239 -19.45 17.90 -17.66
C ARG A 239 -20.39 18.75 -16.82
N HIS A 240 -20.08 18.99 -15.55
CA HIS A 240 -20.93 19.81 -14.69
C HIS A 240 -20.81 21.31 -14.97
N THR A 241 -19.62 21.77 -15.35
CA THR A 241 -19.37 23.19 -15.64
C THR A 241 -19.69 23.58 -17.08
N ASN A 242 -19.78 22.62 -18.00
CA ASN A 242 -20.06 22.88 -19.41
C ASN A 242 -21.49 23.40 -19.63
N GLY A 243 -21.61 24.70 -19.90
CA GLY A 243 -22.90 25.37 -20.15
C GLY A 243 -23.52 25.10 -21.53
N VAL A 244 -22.85 24.36 -22.41
CA VAL A 244 -23.37 24.03 -23.76
C VAL A 244 -24.32 22.82 -23.73
N GLY A 245 -24.20 21.95 -22.72
CA GLY A 245 -25.07 20.79 -22.54
C GLY A 245 -26.24 21.07 -21.59
N THR A 246 -27.46 20.70 -21.98
CA THR A 246 -28.66 20.78 -21.11
C THR A 246 -28.99 19.46 -20.41
N GLY A 247 -28.15 18.44 -20.57
CA GLY A 247 -28.34 17.12 -19.99
C GLY A 247 -28.07 17.10 -18.48
N ARG A 248 -28.84 16.29 -17.74
CA ARG A 248 -28.59 16.05 -16.30
C ARG A 248 -27.21 15.45 -16.09
N THR A 249 -26.49 15.97 -15.09
CA THR A 249 -25.18 15.51 -14.65
C THR A 249 -25.30 14.57 -13.45
N TRP A 250 -24.22 13.88 -13.09
CA TRP A 250 -24.22 13.03 -11.89
C TRP A 250 -24.48 13.84 -10.61
N ALA A 251 -24.02 15.08 -10.52
CA ALA A 251 -24.31 15.94 -9.37
C ALA A 251 -25.81 16.24 -9.24
N ASP A 252 -26.52 16.39 -10.37
CA ASP A 252 -27.98 16.61 -10.38
C ASP A 252 -28.73 15.35 -9.93
N VAL A 253 -28.28 14.17 -10.40
CA VAL A 253 -28.84 12.88 -9.99
C VAL A 253 -28.66 12.68 -8.48
N GLN A 254 -27.45 12.88 -7.97
CA GLN A 254 -27.13 12.72 -6.54
C GLN A 254 -27.89 13.72 -5.65
N SER A 255 -28.08 14.95 -6.15
CA SER A 255 -28.91 15.95 -5.47
C SER A 255 -30.37 15.52 -5.39
N GLY A 256 -30.91 14.97 -6.48
CA GLY A 256 -32.27 14.41 -6.52
C GLY A 256 -32.47 13.20 -5.59
N LEU A 257 -31.40 12.47 -5.29
CA LEU A 257 -31.39 11.35 -4.32
C LEU A 257 -31.21 11.80 -2.87
N GLY A 258 -30.84 13.08 -2.62
CA GLY A 258 -30.53 13.56 -1.28
C GLY A 258 -29.17 13.10 -0.73
N ALA A 259 -28.26 12.61 -1.58
CA ALA A 259 -26.99 11.98 -1.18
C ALA A 259 -26.04 12.88 -0.37
N GLY A 260 -26.26 14.20 -0.39
CA GLY A 260 -25.48 15.22 0.31
C GLY A 260 -26.22 16.02 1.38
N ALA A 261 -27.47 15.67 1.72
CA ALA A 261 -28.34 16.49 2.57
C ALA A 261 -27.72 16.82 3.95
N ASP A 262 -27.02 15.85 4.56
CA ASP A 262 -26.37 15.99 5.88
C ASP A 262 -24.84 16.12 5.78
N ARG A 263 -24.31 16.53 4.63
CA ARG A 263 -22.86 16.59 4.36
C ARG A 263 -22.36 18.03 4.30
N ALA A 264 -21.07 18.21 4.55
CA ALA A 264 -20.43 19.53 4.51
C ALA A 264 -20.48 20.17 3.11
N LEU A 265 -20.34 19.35 2.06
CA LEU A 265 -20.40 19.76 0.66
C LEU A 265 -21.66 19.22 -0.02
N SER A 266 -22.29 20.05 -0.84
CA SER A 266 -23.29 19.55 -1.80
C SER A 266 -22.64 18.64 -2.86
N PRO A 267 -23.41 17.80 -3.58
CA PRO A 267 -22.88 16.99 -4.67
C PRO A 267 -22.12 17.80 -5.73
N GLN A 268 -22.60 19.00 -6.06
CA GLN A 268 -21.94 19.93 -7.00
C GLN A 268 -20.59 20.43 -6.44
N GLN A 269 -20.58 20.91 -5.19
CA GLN A 269 -19.37 21.41 -4.54
C GLN A 269 -18.29 20.32 -4.43
N ARG A 270 -18.70 19.10 -4.06
CA ARG A 270 -17.83 17.92 -4.02
C ARG A 270 -17.23 17.61 -5.39
N MET A 271 -18.06 17.56 -6.43
CA MET A 271 -17.60 17.26 -7.80
C MET A 271 -16.61 18.32 -8.30
N MET A 272 -16.89 19.61 -8.06
CA MET A 272 -15.99 20.70 -8.42
C MET A 272 -14.66 20.66 -7.66
N LEU A 273 -14.68 20.25 -6.39
CA LEU A 273 -13.47 20.08 -5.58
C LEU A 273 -12.62 18.91 -6.10
N LEU A 274 -13.23 17.75 -6.34
CA LEU A 274 -12.53 16.59 -6.91
C LEU A 274 -11.86 16.92 -8.24
N GLY A 275 -12.57 17.62 -9.14
CA GLY A 275 -11.97 18.11 -10.39
C GLY A 275 -10.75 19.01 -10.18
N ARG A 276 -10.79 19.92 -9.19
CA ARG A 276 -9.63 20.77 -8.85
C ARG A 276 -8.46 20.00 -8.26
N LEU A 277 -8.74 19.00 -7.44
CA LEU A 277 -7.71 18.13 -6.88
C LEU A 277 -7.02 17.32 -7.97
N ALA A 278 -7.75 16.92 -9.01
CA ALA A 278 -7.24 16.19 -10.17
C ALA A 278 -6.43 17.04 -11.17
N GLU A 279 -6.46 18.37 -11.05
CA GLU A 279 -5.58 19.28 -11.82
C GLU A 279 -4.19 19.43 -11.19
N LEU A 280 -4.01 18.94 -9.96
CA LEU A 280 -2.73 18.98 -9.24
C LEU A 280 -1.97 17.68 -9.45
N PRO A 281 -0.62 17.72 -9.53
CA PRO A 281 0.18 16.50 -9.42
C PRO A 281 -0.16 15.74 -8.12
N PRO A 282 -0.07 14.40 -8.12
CA PRO A 282 -0.48 13.56 -6.98
C PRO A 282 0.42 13.79 -5.74
N PRO A 283 0.08 13.19 -4.58
CA PRO A 283 1.01 13.13 -3.44
C PRO A 283 2.34 12.48 -3.82
N VAL A 284 3.43 12.87 -3.16
CA VAL A 284 4.77 12.28 -3.36
C VAL A 284 4.78 10.79 -3.04
N SER A 285 4.05 10.41 -1.99
CA SER A 285 3.93 9.03 -1.52
C SER A 285 2.64 8.85 -0.70
N THR A 286 2.23 7.60 -0.50
CA THR A 286 1.16 7.29 0.46
C THR A 286 1.54 7.72 1.88
N HIS A 287 2.81 7.58 2.28
CA HIS A 287 3.28 8.05 3.59
C HIS A 287 3.03 9.56 3.77
N SER A 288 3.43 10.38 2.79
CA SER A 288 3.25 11.85 2.84
C SER A 288 1.78 12.26 2.96
N LEU A 289 0.87 11.55 2.28
CA LEU A 289 -0.57 11.80 2.39
C LEU A 289 -1.12 11.40 3.77
N LEU A 290 -0.69 10.26 4.31
CA LEU A 290 -1.07 9.83 5.66
C LEU A 290 -0.57 10.80 6.73
N ASP A 291 0.66 11.30 6.61
CA ASP A 291 1.21 12.31 7.52
C ASP A 291 0.41 13.63 7.46
N LEU A 292 -0.03 14.03 6.26
CA LEU A 292 -0.93 15.18 6.10
C LEU A 292 -2.26 14.95 6.83
N LEU A 293 -2.87 13.77 6.66
CA LEU A 293 -4.16 13.45 7.26
C LEU A 293 -4.09 13.39 8.79
N VAL A 294 -3.02 12.83 9.36
CA VAL A 294 -2.82 12.73 10.82
C VAL A 294 -2.67 14.11 11.48
N ARG A 295 -2.15 15.11 10.76
CA ARG A 295 -2.05 16.49 11.26
C ARG A 295 -3.39 17.23 11.29
N LEU A 296 -4.43 16.68 10.66
CA LEU A 296 -5.76 17.28 10.68
C LEU A 296 -6.51 16.93 11.97
N PRO A 297 -7.31 17.86 12.52
CA PRO A 297 -8.03 17.62 13.76
C PRO A 297 -9.12 16.56 13.58
N ASN A 298 -9.20 15.63 14.55
CA ASN A 298 -10.23 14.58 14.63
C ASN A 298 -10.32 13.65 13.42
N VAL A 299 -9.24 13.52 12.65
CA VAL A 299 -9.14 12.54 11.56
C VAL A 299 -8.51 11.27 12.11
N HIS A 300 -9.23 10.17 12.01
CA HIS A 300 -8.76 8.85 12.40
C HIS A 300 -8.51 8.03 11.14
N SER A 301 -7.42 7.26 11.09
CA SER A 301 -7.15 6.36 9.98
C SER A 301 -8.15 5.22 9.95
N VAL A 302 -8.72 4.94 8.77
CA VAL A 302 -9.49 3.72 8.55
C VAL A 302 -8.51 2.64 8.10
N ASP A 303 -7.76 2.08 9.04
CA ASP A 303 -6.62 1.18 8.77
C ASP A 303 -6.99 -0.13 8.05
N ARG A 304 -8.29 -0.43 7.95
CA ARG A 304 -8.87 -1.66 7.39
C ARG A 304 -8.84 -1.74 5.87
N TYR A 305 -8.83 -0.61 5.17
CA TYR A 305 -8.83 -0.57 3.71
C TYR A 305 -7.43 -0.31 3.17
N PRO A 306 -7.15 -0.65 1.90
CA PRO A 306 -5.94 -0.19 1.24
C PRO A 306 -5.77 1.32 1.43
N ALA A 307 -4.61 1.71 1.97
CA ALA A 307 -4.29 3.10 2.29
C ALA A 307 -4.51 4.05 1.10
N PRO A 308 -4.91 5.31 1.35
CA PRO A 308 -5.19 6.29 0.31
C PRO A 308 -3.96 6.53 -0.59
N ARG A 309 -4.20 6.88 -1.86
CA ARG A 309 -3.15 7.12 -2.86
C ARG A 309 -3.23 8.48 -3.53
N SER A 310 -4.42 9.07 -3.62
CA SER A 310 -4.67 10.32 -4.32
C SER A 310 -5.24 11.40 -3.39
N TRP A 311 -5.22 12.65 -3.83
CA TRP A 311 -5.91 13.74 -3.14
C TRP A 311 -7.43 13.48 -3.00
N ARG A 312 -8.00 12.76 -3.97
CA ARG A 312 -9.38 12.26 -3.93
C ARG A 312 -9.59 11.33 -2.74
N ASP A 313 -8.67 10.39 -2.49
CA ASP A 313 -8.78 9.47 -1.35
C ASP A 313 -8.61 10.18 -0.01
N GLY A 314 -7.74 11.19 0.06
CA GLY A 314 -7.58 12.01 1.25
C GLY A 314 -8.86 12.78 1.60
N LEU A 315 -9.56 13.32 0.59
CA LEU A 315 -10.91 13.87 0.79
C LEU A 315 -11.89 12.76 1.21
N GLY A 316 -11.77 11.59 0.60
CA GLY A 316 -12.46 10.34 0.95
C GLY A 316 -12.39 9.98 2.44
N ALA A 317 -11.22 10.15 3.07
CA ALA A 317 -11.00 9.88 4.48
C ALA A 317 -11.76 10.85 5.42
N LEU A 318 -12.10 12.04 4.94
CA LEU A 318 -12.83 13.04 5.74
C LEU A 318 -14.35 12.78 5.79
N TYR A 319 -14.86 11.83 5.00
CA TYR A 319 -16.31 11.58 4.83
C TYR A 319 -17.02 11.03 6.05
N GLU A 320 -16.31 10.40 6.99
CA GLU A 320 -16.95 9.87 8.21
C GLU A 320 -17.41 10.99 9.14
N ASN A 321 -16.89 12.21 8.96
CA ASN A 321 -17.36 13.38 9.67
C ASN A 321 -18.78 13.77 9.22
N ARG A 322 -19.71 13.85 10.18
CA ARG A 322 -21.07 14.37 9.96
C ARG A 322 -20.99 15.83 9.52
N GLY A 323 -21.96 16.29 8.72
CA GLY A 323 -21.99 17.65 8.18
C GLY A 323 -22.05 18.75 9.23
N GLY A 324 -21.99 19.99 8.77
CA GLY A 324 -21.92 21.19 9.61
C GLY A 324 -20.62 21.97 9.41
N GLU A 325 -20.46 23.05 10.17
CA GLU A 325 -19.34 23.99 10.03
C GLU A 325 -17.98 23.32 10.25
N ALA A 326 -17.83 22.52 11.32
CA ALA A 326 -16.58 21.85 11.66
C ALA A 326 -16.09 20.87 10.56
N ALA A 327 -17.01 20.12 9.94
CA ALA A 327 -16.65 19.24 8.82
C ALA A 327 -16.26 20.03 7.57
N LEU A 328 -16.88 21.19 7.33
CA LEU A 328 -16.48 22.08 6.25
C LEU A 328 -15.10 22.70 6.51
N GLU A 329 -14.84 23.19 7.72
CA GLU A 329 -13.53 23.70 8.12
C GLU A 329 -12.43 22.64 7.91
N LEU A 330 -12.70 21.39 8.28
CA LEU A 330 -11.78 20.28 8.11
C LEU A 330 -11.44 20.04 6.63
N VAL A 331 -12.45 20.05 5.75
CA VAL A 331 -12.25 19.93 4.30
C VAL A 331 -11.41 21.09 3.76
N LEU A 332 -11.65 22.32 4.22
CA LEU A 332 -10.88 23.48 3.77
C LEU A 332 -9.44 23.47 4.31
N ARG A 333 -9.21 23.04 5.56
CA ARG A 333 -7.86 22.81 6.10
C ARG A 333 -7.12 21.75 5.29
N TYR A 334 -7.79 20.66 4.91
CA TYR A 334 -7.22 19.66 4.01
C TYR A 334 -6.80 20.27 2.67
N CYS A 335 -7.67 21.07 2.03
CA CYS A 335 -7.32 21.75 0.78
C CYS A 335 -6.10 22.66 0.93
N MET A 336 -5.97 23.37 2.06
CA MET A 336 -4.80 24.20 2.34
C MET A 336 -3.53 23.37 2.52
N SER A 337 -3.62 22.21 3.17
CA SER A 337 -2.51 21.26 3.27
C SER A 337 -2.12 20.69 1.90
N VAL A 338 -3.10 20.40 1.02
CA VAL A 338 -2.84 19.97 -0.37
C VAL A 338 -2.10 21.07 -1.13
N ILE A 339 -2.51 22.34 -1.01
CA ILE A 339 -1.82 23.48 -1.65
C ILE A 339 -0.38 23.62 -1.15
N ALA A 340 -0.11 23.31 0.12
CA ALA A 340 1.21 23.45 0.74
C ALA A 340 2.11 22.20 0.59
N ALA A 341 1.58 21.10 0.06
CA ALA A 341 2.28 19.83 -0.01
C ALA A 341 3.32 19.81 -1.13
N GLU A 342 4.40 19.05 -0.88
CA GLU A 342 5.38 18.72 -1.91
C GLU A 342 4.74 17.88 -3.02
N ARG A 343 5.36 17.90 -4.20
CA ARG A 343 4.87 17.20 -5.40
C ARG A 343 5.99 16.36 -6.02
N PRO A 344 5.65 15.20 -6.61
CA PRO A 344 6.64 14.40 -7.34
C PRO A 344 7.16 15.12 -8.59
N TYR A 345 6.33 15.96 -9.20
CA TYR A 345 6.70 16.80 -10.35
C TYR A 345 5.83 18.07 -10.38
N VAL A 346 6.24 19.05 -11.19
CA VAL A 346 5.50 20.30 -11.43
C VAL A 346 5.33 20.50 -12.94
N THR A 347 4.11 20.81 -13.35
CA THR A 347 3.77 21.17 -14.73
C THR A 347 3.53 22.68 -14.86
N PRO A 348 3.58 23.27 -16.07
CA PRO A 348 3.25 24.69 -16.26
C PRO A 348 1.85 25.08 -15.77
N SER A 349 0.89 24.15 -15.76
CA SER A 349 -0.47 24.38 -15.27
C SER A 349 -0.61 24.28 -13.74
N THR A 350 0.38 23.74 -13.03
CA THR A 350 0.29 23.48 -11.58
C THR A 350 0.01 24.76 -10.79
N ALA A 351 0.68 25.87 -11.10
CA ALA A 351 0.45 27.15 -10.41
C ALA A 351 -0.99 27.68 -10.62
N ALA A 352 -1.55 27.49 -11.81
CA ALA A 352 -2.93 27.87 -12.10
C ALA A 352 -3.93 26.95 -11.36
N ALA A 353 -3.64 25.65 -11.27
CA ALA A 353 -4.44 24.69 -10.51
C ALA A 353 -4.46 25.00 -9.01
N GLU A 354 -3.31 25.35 -8.42
CA GLU A 354 -3.22 25.79 -7.01
C GLU A 354 -4.04 27.06 -6.76
N GLU A 355 -3.97 28.03 -7.66
CA GLU A 355 -4.75 29.26 -7.58
C GLU A 355 -6.25 29.00 -7.76
N ALA A 356 -6.64 28.09 -8.65
CA ALA A 356 -8.03 27.67 -8.85
C ALA A 356 -8.60 26.97 -7.60
N LEU A 357 -7.82 26.11 -6.93
CA LEU A 357 -8.19 25.49 -5.67
C LEU A 357 -8.30 26.53 -4.54
N TRP A 358 -7.33 27.44 -4.43
CA TRP A 358 -7.38 28.54 -3.46
C TRP A 358 -8.62 29.42 -3.63
N ASN A 359 -8.94 29.82 -4.86
CA ASN A 359 -10.12 30.63 -5.16
C ASN A 359 -11.42 29.92 -4.77
N TRP A 360 -11.49 28.60 -4.95
CA TRP A 360 -12.63 27.81 -4.51
C TRP A 360 -12.73 27.74 -2.98
N VAL A 361 -11.61 27.51 -2.28
CA VAL A 361 -11.56 27.51 -0.80
C VAL A 361 -12.02 28.86 -0.25
N LYS A 362 -11.50 29.96 -0.82
CA LYS A 362 -11.86 31.32 -0.43
C LYS A 362 -13.34 31.59 -0.64
N TRP A 363 -13.89 31.23 -1.80
CA TRP A 363 -15.31 31.41 -2.12
C TRP A 363 -16.23 30.69 -1.11
N ILE A 364 -15.96 29.41 -0.83
CA ILE A 364 -16.73 28.63 0.16
C ILE A 364 -16.62 29.26 1.56
N ALA A 365 -15.42 29.67 1.96
CA ALA A 365 -15.19 30.24 3.29
C ALA A 365 -15.87 31.61 3.46
N ASP A 366 -15.85 32.46 2.43
CA ASP A 366 -16.53 33.77 2.42
C ASP A 366 -18.06 33.64 2.51
N ASP A 367 -18.63 32.56 1.95
CA ASP A 367 -20.07 32.30 1.97
C ASP A 367 -20.56 31.72 3.31
N ARG A 368 -19.80 30.81 3.94
CA ARG A 368 -20.32 29.92 4.99
C ARG A 368 -19.60 29.95 6.33
N LEU A 369 -18.43 30.59 6.44
CA LEU A 369 -17.55 30.45 7.62
C LEU A 369 -17.25 31.77 8.32
N SER A 370 -16.87 31.66 9.59
CA SER A 370 -16.52 32.79 10.45
C SER A 370 -15.34 33.62 9.92
N ARG A 371 -15.26 34.89 10.36
CA ARG A 371 -14.12 35.77 10.03
C ARG A 371 -12.79 35.22 10.57
N ASP A 372 -12.81 34.55 11.72
CA ASP A 372 -11.60 34.01 12.35
C ASP A 372 -11.03 32.85 11.52
N PHE A 373 -11.89 31.93 11.08
CA PHE A 373 -11.46 30.87 10.17
C PHE A 373 -10.94 31.42 8.83
N ARG A 374 -11.58 32.45 8.28
CA ARG A 374 -11.09 33.13 7.06
C ARG A 374 -9.70 33.74 7.22
N ASN A 375 -9.41 34.29 8.40
CA ASN A 375 -8.07 34.77 8.73
C ASN A 375 -7.07 33.61 8.84
N GLU A 376 -7.46 32.48 9.42
CA GLU A 376 -6.65 31.26 9.53
C GLU A 376 -6.21 30.76 8.14
N ILE A 377 -7.15 30.51 7.22
CA ILE A 377 -6.83 30.00 5.87
C ILE A 377 -5.97 30.98 5.06
N THR A 378 -6.13 32.30 5.26
CA THR A 378 -5.29 33.32 4.62
C THR A 378 -3.85 33.28 5.15
N ARG A 379 -3.66 33.02 6.45
CA ARG A 379 -2.34 32.79 7.04
C ARG A 379 -1.71 31.51 6.48
N LEU A 380 -2.47 30.42 6.42
CA LEU A 380 -2.01 29.15 5.83
C LEU A 380 -1.55 29.34 4.37
N ARG A 381 -2.30 30.10 3.56
CA ARG A 381 -1.91 30.43 2.17
C ARG A 381 -0.58 31.19 2.12
N SER A 382 -0.36 32.13 3.03
CA SER A 382 0.88 32.90 3.09
C SER A 382 2.08 32.01 3.42
N VAL A 383 1.93 31.10 4.39
CA VAL A 383 2.96 30.11 4.74
C VAL A 383 3.26 29.16 3.58
N ALA A 384 2.22 28.69 2.89
CA ALA A 384 2.36 27.81 1.73
C ALA A 384 3.20 28.48 0.61
N ARG A 385 2.86 29.72 0.23
CA ARG A 385 3.60 30.47 -0.81
C ARG A 385 5.07 30.65 -0.47
N HIS A 386 5.40 30.95 0.78
CA HIS A 386 6.79 31.08 1.22
C HIS A 386 7.59 29.77 1.09
N ARG A 387 6.95 28.61 1.33
CA ARG A 387 7.59 27.29 1.15
C ARG A 387 7.78 26.97 -0.33
N THR A 388 6.75 27.14 -1.14
CA THR A 388 6.78 26.85 -2.58
C THR A 388 7.83 27.71 -3.29
N ASP A 389 7.92 29.01 -2.99
CA ASP A 389 8.94 29.90 -3.56
C ASP A 389 10.37 29.44 -3.20
N ARG A 390 10.57 28.93 -1.98
CA ARG A 390 11.88 28.42 -1.53
C ARG A 390 12.25 27.10 -2.20
N ALA A 391 11.28 26.20 -2.39
CA ALA A 391 11.46 24.92 -3.05
C ALA A 391 11.68 25.10 -4.57
N GLN A 392 10.89 25.95 -5.23
CA GLN A 392 11.03 26.26 -6.66
C GLN A 392 12.36 26.96 -6.99
N ARG A 393 12.91 27.79 -6.07
CA ARG A 393 14.26 28.35 -6.22
C ARG A 393 15.38 27.30 -6.13
N ARG A 394 15.10 26.11 -5.62
CA ARG A 394 15.99 24.94 -5.61
C ARG A 394 15.59 24.00 -6.75
N ALA A 395 15.75 24.42 -8.00
CA ALA A 395 15.50 23.55 -9.15
C ALA A 395 16.52 22.39 -9.21
N TRP A 396 16.04 21.18 -9.53
CA TRP A 396 16.67 19.84 -9.47
C TRP A 396 16.75 19.18 -8.08
N PRO A 397 16.48 17.85 -8.01
CA PRO A 397 15.58 17.28 -7.01
C PRO A 397 16.23 17.35 -5.63
N ALA A 398 16.03 18.48 -4.96
CA ALA A 398 16.27 18.63 -3.55
C ALA A 398 15.04 18.09 -2.83
N TYR A 399 14.81 16.78 -2.95
CA TYR A 399 14.09 16.06 -1.91
C TYR A 399 14.82 16.40 -0.61
N GLY A 400 14.03 16.82 0.38
CA GLY A 400 14.48 17.56 1.56
C GLY A 400 15.70 16.97 2.26
N GLU A 401 16.27 17.74 3.19
CA GLU A 401 17.29 17.25 4.13
C GLU A 401 16.97 15.81 4.53
N ARG A 402 17.85 14.90 4.10
CA ARG A 402 17.76 13.47 4.38
C ARG A 402 17.47 13.35 5.87
N ARG A 403 16.28 12.86 6.24
CA ARG A 403 16.00 12.58 7.65
C ARG A 403 17.11 11.68 8.16
N VAL A 404 17.57 11.96 9.38
CA VAL A 404 18.48 11.05 10.08
C VAL A 404 17.76 9.71 10.17
N ASP A 405 18.40 8.66 9.67
CA ASP A 405 17.84 7.31 9.75
C ASP A 405 17.59 6.94 11.21
N GLY A 406 16.35 6.59 11.53
CA GLY A 406 15.89 6.15 12.86
C GLY A 406 14.72 6.91 13.46
N GLU A 407 14.28 8.03 12.86
CA GLU A 407 13.05 8.75 13.28
C GLU A 407 11.86 8.55 12.32
N GLY A 408 12.07 7.84 11.20
CA GLY A 408 11.00 7.51 10.25
C GLY A 408 10.14 6.33 10.71
N PRO A 409 8.91 6.18 10.18
CA PRO A 409 8.12 4.97 10.42
C PRO A 409 8.84 3.74 9.86
N PHE A 410 8.61 2.59 10.48
CA PHE A 410 9.15 1.31 10.05
C PHE A 410 8.05 0.25 9.99
N VAL A 411 8.30 -0.80 9.20
CA VAL A 411 7.42 -1.96 9.17
C VAL A 411 7.88 -2.95 10.22
N LEU A 412 6.97 -3.35 11.09
CA LEU A 412 7.19 -4.40 12.09
C LEU A 412 6.53 -5.69 11.58
N LEU A 413 7.33 -6.76 11.48
CA LEU A 413 6.87 -8.12 11.26
C LEU A 413 7.16 -8.93 12.52
N GLU A 414 6.11 -9.38 13.21
CA GLU A 414 6.21 -10.31 14.33
C GLU A 414 5.94 -11.72 13.84
N LEU A 415 6.80 -12.67 14.19
CA LEU A 415 6.65 -14.09 13.90
C LEU A 415 6.78 -14.90 15.19
N GLU A 416 5.74 -15.66 15.50
CA GLU A 416 5.66 -16.50 16.70
C GLU A 416 5.53 -17.98 16.28
N PRO A 417 6.48 -18.85 16.66
CA PRO A 417 6.38 -20.28 16.33
C PRO A 417 5.30 -20.96 17.17
N ARG A 418 4.50 -21.82 16.55
CA ARG A 418 3.51 -22.62 17.27
C ARG A 418 4.20 -23.79 17.96
N GLY A 419 4.24 -23.77 19.30
CA GLY A 419 4.93 -24.80 20.08
C GLY A 419 4.42 -26.23 19.87
N TRP A 420 3.18 -26.40 19.39
CA TRP A 420 2.56 -27.70 19.12
C TRP A 420 2.63 -28.14 17.65
N GLU A 421 3.01 -27.26 16.73
CA GLU A 421 3.03 -27.54 15.28
C GLU A 421 4.37 -27.11 14.69
N ARG A 422 5.17 -28.08 14.26
CA ARG A 422 6.51 -27.83 13.74
C ARG A 422 6.46 -26.99 12.46
N ASP A 423 7.35 -26.00 12.36
CA ASP A 423 7.50 -25.14 11.17
C ASP A 423 6.22 -24.37 10.80
N SER A 424 5.39 -24.06 11.80
CA SER A 424 4.16 -23.28 11.67
C SER A 424 4.24 -22.02 12.52
N TYR A 425 3.86 -20.89 11.93
CA TYR A 425 4.05 -19.57 12.53
C TYR A 425 2.75 -18.77 12.52
N ASP A 426 2.46 -18.16 13.67
CA ASP A 426 1.51 -17.05 13.76
C ASP A 426 2.27 -15.76 13.45
N TRP A 427 1.62 -14.80 12.81
CA TRP A 427 2.30 -13.60 12.35
C TRP A 427 1.44 -12.35 12.43
N ARG A 428 2.11 -11.21 12.64
CA ARG A 428 1.49 -9.88 12.64
C ARG A 428 2.37 -8.91 11.87
N ILE A 429 1.75 -8.02 11.09
CA ILE A 429 2.40 -6.95 10.36
C ILE A 429 1.75 -5.63 10.78
N GLY A 430 2.58 -4.67 11.17
CA GLY A 430 2.16 -3.33 11.55
C GLY A 430 3.09 -2.24 11.02
N VAL A 431 2.58 -1.02 10.98
CA VAL A 431 3.36 0.20 10.75
C VAL A 431 3.62 0.85 12.09
N ALA A 432 4.88 0.83 12.51
CA ALA A 432 5.29 1.44 13.76
C ALA A 432 5.78 2.87 13.53
N ARG A 433 5.33 3.77 14.40
CA ARG A 433 5.83 5.15 14.48
C ARG A 433 6.94 5.23 15.51
N HIS A 434 7.81 6.23 15.38
CA HIS A 434 8.82 6.55 16.39
C HIS A 434 8.20 6.95 17.75
N THR A 435 6.88 7.14 17.83
CA THR A 435 6.16 7.40 19.10
C THR A 435 5.90 6.13 19.90
N GLY A 436 6.18 4.95 19.34
CA GLY A 436 5.85 3.64 19.94
C GLY A 436 4.47 3.12 19.56
N GLU A 437 3.65 3.91 18.86
CA GLU A 437 2.37 3.47 18.33
C GLU A 437 2.59 2.52 17.13
N VAL A 438 1.92 1.37 17.14
CA VAL A 438 1.93 0.39 16.04
C VAL A 438 0.53 0.28 15.47
N LEU A 439 0.37 0.71 14.23
CA LEU A 439 -0.89 0.59 13.49
C LEU A 439 -0.94 -0.78 12.82
N PRO A 440 -1.88 -1.67 13.17
CA PRO A 440 -1.96 -3.00 12.58
C PRO A 440 -2.32 -2.90 11.10
N VAL A 441 -1.63 -3.71 10.28
CA VAL A 441 -1.93 -3.87 8.85
C VAL A 441 -2.63 -5.21 8.64
N ARG A 442 -2.07 -6.30 9.16
CA ARG A 442 -2.68 -7.64 9.08
C ARG A 442 -2.06 -8.61 10.09
N GLU A 443 -2.83 -9.59 10.53
CA GLU A 443 -2.35 -10.73 11.31
C GLU A 443 -3.02 -12.03 10.88
N ASP A 444 -2.37 -13.16 11.17
CA ASP A 444 -2.96 -14.51 11.07
C ASP A 444 -2.41 -15.40 12.20
N SER A 445 -3.32 -16.01 12.95
CA SER A 445 -3.04 -16.91 14.08
C SER A 445 -3.47 -18.36 13.83
N ARG A 446 -3.75 -18.71 12.57
CA ARG A 446 -4.12 -20.09 12.18
C ARG A 446 -2.92 -20.99 11.96
N GLY A 447 -1.71 -20.43 11.95
CA GLY A 447 -0.47 -21.09 11.57
C GLY A 447 -0.23 -21.04 10.06
N THR A 448 0.93 -20.51 9.67
CA THR A 448 1.44 -20.53 8.30
C THR A 448 2.73 -21.34 8.24
N PRO A 449 2.86 -22.33 7.34
CA PRO A 449 4.10 -23.07 7.15
C PRO A 449 5.27 -22.14 6.78
N GLY A 450 6.47 -22.41 7.30
CA GLY A 450 7.65 -21.55 7.10
C GLY A 450 7.97 -21.28 5.61
N GLN A 451 7.84 -22.30 4.76
CA GLN A 451 8.05 -22.19 3.32
C GLN A 451 6.98 -21.34 2.59
N GLU A 452 5.78 -21.22 3.16
CA GLU A 452 4.68 -20.44 2.58
C GLU A 452 4.70 -18.96 3.03
N LEU A 453 5.44 -18.63 4.09
CA LEU A 453 5.49 -17.28 4.66
C LEU A 453 5.78 -16.19 3.61
N PRO A 454 6.80 -16.29 2.73
CA PRO A 454 7.08 -15.22 1.77
C PRO A 454 5.89 -14.91 0.84
N ALA A 455 5.19 -15.95 0.37
CA ALA A 455 4.04 -15.80 -0.51
C ALA A 455 2.81 -15.28 0.26
N ARG A 456 2.56 -15.77 1.47
CA ARG A 456 1.45 -15.33 2.32
C ARG A 456 1.59 -13.89 2.81
N LEU A 457 2.82 -13.48 3.11
CA LEU A 457 3.13 -12.14 3.63
C LEU A 457 3.34 -11.10 2.52
N ALA A 458 3.44 -11.50 1.25
CA ALA A 458 3.73 -10.61 0.12
C ALA A 458 2.77 -9.40 0.04
N ALA A 459 1.46 -9.64 0.03
CA ALA A 459 0.45 -8.59 -0.04
C ALA A 459 0.44 -7.67 1.20
N PRO A 460 0.37 -8.18 2.45
CA PRO A 460 0.36 -7.31 3.63
C PRO A 460 1.69 -6.56 3.85
N LEU A 461 2.84 -7.16 3.52
CA LEU A 461 4.13 -6.44 3.56
C LEU A 461 4.17 -5.34 2.51
N THR A 462 3.71 -5.59 1.29
CA THR A 462 3.63 -4.57 0.23
C THR A 462 2.77 -3.38 0.67
N GLU A 463 1.63 -3.64 1.32
CA GLU A 463 0.78 -2.59 1.88
C GLU A 463 1.47 -1.82 3.02
N ALA A 464 2.10 -2.53 3.96
CA ALA A 464 2.82 -1.90 5.07
C ALA A 464 3.97 -1.03 4.57
N PHE A 465 4.75 -1.52 3.60
CA PHE A 465 5.82 -0.76 2.95
C PHE A 465 5.29 0.48 2.28
N ARG A 466 4.18 0.40 1.54
CA ARG A 466 3.56 1.57 0.91
C ARG A 466 3.15 2.65 1.91
N ARG A 467 2.77 2.29 3.14
CA ARG A 467 2.41 3.24 4.20
C ARG A 467 3.63 3.95 4.82
N CYS A 468 4.84 3.42 4.64
CA CYS A 468 6.07 3.93 5.25
C CYS A 468 7.09 4.48 4.23
N ASP A 469 7.17 3.87 3.05
CA ASP A 469 8.19 4.16 2.05
C ASP A 469 8.02 5.59 1.52
N GLU A 470 9.15 6.28 1.41
CA GLU A 470 9.29 7.50 0.63
C GLU A 470 10.14 7.20 -0.62
N PRO A 471 10.01 7.98 -1.70
CA PRO A 471 10.86 7.81 -2.87
C PRO A 471 12.34 7.83 -2.49
N ASP A 472 13.10 6.88 -3.04
CA ASP A 472 14.54 6.66 -2.78
C ASP A 472 14.93 6.39 -1.31
N ASN A 473 13.94 6.23 -0.43
CA ASN A 473 14.15 5.97 0.99
C ASN A 473 13.19 4.88 1.50
N PRO A 474 13.46 3.60 1.16
CA PRO A 474 12.63 2.50 1.60
C PRO A 474 12.70 2.34 3.12
N ALA A 475 11.55 2.13 3.74
CA ALA A 475 11.44 1.94 5.18
C ALA A 475 12.12 0.65 5.63
N VAL A 476 12.68 0.71 6.83
CA VAL A 476 13.29 -0.44 7.50
C VAL A 476 12.21 -1.48 7.80
N LEU A 477 12.51 -2.74 7.50
CA LEU A 477 11.76 -3.90 8.01
C LEU A 477 12.42 -4.38 9.31
N GLN A 478 11.70 -4.27 10.41
CA GLN A 478 12.08 -4.85 11.69
C GLN A 478 11.36 -6.18 11.87
N VAL A 479 12.13 -7.26 12.03
CA VAL A 479 11.63 -8.61 12.20
C VAL A 479 11.76 -8.99 13.67
N ALA A 480 10.63 -9.07 14.36
CA ALA A 480 10.53 -9.51 15.74
C ALA A 480 10.26 -11.02 15.79
N VAL A 481 11.19 -11.76 16.38
CA VAL A 481 11.19 -13.22 16.46
C VAL A 481 11.68 -13.66 17.83
N VAL A 482 11.27 -14.83 18.30
CA VAL A 482 11.88 -15.44 19.49
C VAL A 482 13.37 -15.68 19.27
N GLN A 483 14.18 -15.72 20.33
CA GLN A 483 15.64 -15.85 20.20
C GLN A 483 16.08 -17.06 19.36
N ALA A 484 15.34 -18.17 19.44
CA ALA A 484 15.60 -19.39 18.66
C ALA A 484 15.48 -19.20 17.13
N LEU A 485 14.82 -18.12 16.68
CA LEU A 485 14.54 -17.80 15.28
C LEU A 485 15.32 -16.59 14.76
N LEU A 486 16.24 -16.01 15.55
CA LEU A 486 17.10 -14.90 15.09
C LEU A 486 17.96 -15.26 13.87
N GLY A 487 18.13 -16.55 13.58
CA GLY A 487 18.79 -17.06 12.38
C GLY A 487 17.93 -17.04 11.10
N LEU A 488 16.65 -16.73 11.17
CA LEU A 488 15.75 -16.71 10.00
C LEU A 488 16.24 -15.69 8.96
N ASP A 489 16.28 -16.10 7.70
CA ASP A 489 16.83 -15.31 6.59
C ASP A 489 15.77 -14.49 5.86
N VAL A 490 14.99 -13.71 6.61
CA VAL A 490 13.93 -12.84 6.05
C VAL A 490 14.45 -11.88 5.00
N ASP A 491 15.69 -11.41 5.12
CA ASP A 491 16.36 -10.58 4.12
C ASP A 491 16.59 -11.28 2.77
N ARG A 492 16.51 -12.62 2.72
CA ARG A 492 16.60 -13.42 1.49
C ARG A 492 15.24 -13.70 0.85
N TRP A 493 14.14 -13.40 1.54
CA TRP A 493 12.79 -13.67 1.03
C TRP A 493 12.49 -12.84 -0.23
N GLN A 494 11.76 -13.44 -1.15
CA GLN A 494 11.25 -12.80 -2.35
C GLN A 494 9.73 -12.73 -2.24
N LEU A 495 9.16 -11.52 -2.25
CA LEU A 495 7.70 -11.32 -2.15
C LEU A 495 6.96 -11.58 -3.46
N ALA A 496 7.66 -11.50 -4.59
CA ALA A 496 7.14 -11.87 -5.89
C ALA A 496 8.06 -12.94 -6.51
N PRO A 497 7.51 -13.92 -7.26
CA PRO A 497 8.32 -14.91 -7.95
C PRO A 497 9.38 -14.26 -8.85
N GLY A 498 10.65 -14.61 -8.67
CA GLY A 498 11.78 -14.02 -9.42
C GLY A 498 12.09 -12.56 -9.05
N GLY A 499 11.46 -12.03 -8.00
CA GLY A 499 11.72 -10.71 -7.46
C GLY A 499 13.06 -10.61 -6.73
N PRO A 500 13.52 -9.39 -6.43
CA PRO A 500 14.70 -9.18 -5.62
C PRO A 500 14.48 -9.67 -4.17
N PRO A 501 15.50 -10.20 -3.49
CA PRO A 501 15.42 -10.46 -2.06
C PRO A 501 15.18 -9.17 -1.26
N LEU A 502 14.38 -9.24 -0.19
CA LEU A 502 13.99 -8.09 0.63
C LEU A 502 15.18 -7.24 1.09
N GLY A 503 16.24 -7.87 1.59
CA GLY A 503 17.43 -7.20 2.11
C GLY A 503 18.27 -6.48 1.07
N THR A 504 17.99 -6.68 -0.22
CA THR A 504 18.64 -5.95 -1.32
C THR A 504 17.88 -4.70 -1.74
N VAL A 505 16.58 -4.64 -1.44
CA VAL A 505 15.71 -3.50 -1.77
C VAL A 505 15.41 -2.60 -0.59
N ARG A 506 15.54 -3.08 0.65
CA ARG A 506 15.36 -2.27 1.86
C ARG A 506 16.23 -2.75 3.02
N PRO A 507 16.49 -1.91 4.03
CA PRO A 507 17.10 -2.36 5.28
C PRO A 507 16.23 -3.40 5.98
N VAL A 508 16.83 -4.49 6.45
CA VAL A 508 16.17 -5.55 7.22
C VAL A 508 16.99 -5.84 8.46
N VAL A 509 16.36 -5.73 9.62
CA VAL A 509 16.96 -5.96 10.93
C VAL A 509 16.14 -6.97 11.74
N VAL A 510 16.79 -7.68 12.65
CA VAL A 510 16.15 -8.66 13.53
C VAL A 510 16.19 -8.19 14.99
N ARG A 511 15.13 -8.47 15.74
CA ARG A 511 15.02 -8.17 17.17
C ARG A 511 14.32 -9.30 17.94
N PRO A 512 14.68 -9.53 19.20
CA PRO A 512 14.09 -10.60 20.01
C PRO A 512 12.71 -10.16 20.51
N SER A 513 11.69 -11.02 20.35
CA SER A 513 10.34 -10.78 20.88
C SER A 513 10.15 -11.28 22.32
N ASP A 514 10.95 -12.24 22.75
CA ASP A 514 10.89 -12.94 24.05
C ASP A 514 11.89 -12.37 25.07
N ARG A 515 12.19 -11.07 24.99
CA ARG A 515 13.15 -10.43 25.87
C ARG A 515 12.56 -10.13 27.24
N GLU A 516 13.31 -10.47 28.29
CA GLU A 516 12.97 -10.05 29.64
C GLU A 516 13.18 -8.53 29.85
N PRO A 517 12.20 -7.83 30.48
CA PRO A 517 12.37 -6.43 30.84
C PRO A 517 13.57 -6.25 31.79
N PRO A 518 14.20 -5.07 31.82
CA PRO A 518 15.29 -4.81 32.75
C PRO A 518 14.82 -5.01 34.20
N TYR A 519 15.66 -5.64 35.03
CA TYR A 519 15.35 -5.94 36.43
C TYR A 519 15.38 -4.69 37.31
N SER A 520 16.05 -3.63 36.87
CA SER A 520 16.17 -2.36 37.59
C SER A 520 16.24 -1.15 36.65
N GLU A 521 15.91 0.04 37.17
CA GLU A 521 16.07 1.31 36.46
C GLU A 521 17.53 1.63 36.11
N ASP A 522 18.48 1.19 36.93
CA ASP A 522 19.90 1.37 36.66
C ASP A 522 20.35 0.54 35.47
N GLU A 523 19.89 -0.71 35.38
CA GLU A 523 20.11 -1.56 34.20
C GLU A 523 19.47 -0.97 32.94
N ALA A 524 18.24 -0.47 33.05
CA ALA A 524 17.56 0.21 31.94
C ALA A 524 18.34 1.46 31.48
N ARG A 525 18.91 2.21 32.42
CA ARG A 525 19.74 3.40 32.14
C ARG A 525 21.06 3.02 31.47
N GLU A 526 21.72 1.97 31.92
CA GLU A 526 22.96 1.47 31.33
C GLU A 526 22.73 1.02 29.88
N ARG A 527 21.67 0.23 29.63
CA ARG A 527 21.23 -0.19 28.28
C ARG A 527 21.03 1.01 27.35
N ARG A 528 20.29 2.03 27.80
CA ARG A 528 20.09 3.29 27.05
C ARG A 528 21.39 4.07 26.85
N ALA A 529 22.28 4.10 27.83
CA ALA A 529 23.56 4.81 27.73
C ALA A 529 24.48 4.17 26.68
N ARG A 530 24.56 2.83 26.65
CA ARG A 530 25.31 2.08 25.63
C ARG A 530 24.74 2.34 24.23
N TRP A 531 23.41 2.22 24.07
CA TRP A 531 22.74 2.56 22.82
C TRP A 531 23.06 3.99 22.37
N ASN A 532 22.81 4.99 23.22
CA ASN A 532 23.07 6.39 22.89
C ASN A 532 24.53 6.65 22.53
N ARG A 533 25.49 5.91 23.12
CA ARG A 533 26.91 6.04 22.75
C ARG A 533 27.17 5.66 21.30
N THR A 534 26.61 4.56 20.82
CA THR A 534 26.74 4.09 19.41
C THR A 534 26.09 5.03 18.39
N TRP A 535 25.21 5.93 18.85
CA TRP A 535 24.59 6.98 18.03
C TRP A 535 25.43 8.26 17.93
N ASN A 536 26.32 8.49 18.89
CA ASN A 536 27.06 9.75 19.02
C ASN A 536 28.57 9.61 18.76
N VAL A 537 29.10 8.39 18.77
CA VAL A 537 30.52 8.10 18.62
C VAL A 537 30.71 6.95 17.63
N ALA A 538 31.84 6.97 16.91
CA ALA A 538 32.24 5.90 16.00
C ALA A 538 32.20 4.53 16.69
N MET A 539 31.47 3.59 16.09
CA MET A 539 31.33 2.23 16.61
C MET A 539 32.65 1.46 16.51
N ARG A 540 32.90 0.59 17.49
CA ARG A 540 34.07 -0.30 17.53
C ARG A 540 33.63 -1.76 17.50
N ALA A 541 34.09 -2.53 16.52
CA ALA A 541 33.78 -3.96 16.44
C ALA A 541 34.49 -4.76 17.54
N GLU A 542 33.77 -5.67 18.18
CA GLU A 542 34.33 -6.66 19.12
C GLU A 542 33.88 -8.07 18.72
N ILE A 543 34.82 -8.94 18.34
CA ILE A 543 34.53 -10.33 17.95
C ILE A 543 34.37 -11.17 19.22
N LEU A 544 33.21 -11.82 19.42
CA LEU A 544 32.90 -12.49 20.69
C LEU A 544 32.89 -14.02 20.64
N ASP A 545 32.71 -14.63 19.48
CA ASP A 545 32.52 -16.09 19.34
C ASP A 545 33.60 -16.76 18.47
N CYS A 546 34.68 -16.04 18.18
CA CYS A 546 35.77 -16.55 17.37
C CYS A 546 37.15 -16.04 17.81
N GLU A 547 38.05 -16.98 18.09
CA GLU A 547 39.45 -16.72 18.41
C GLU A 547 40.33 -17.56 17.46
N ASP A 548 41.23 -16.91 16.70
CA ASP A 548 42.10 -17.55 15.71
C ASP A 548 41.39 -18.51 14.73
N GLY A 549 40.16 -18.17 14.35
CA GLY A 549 39.33 -18.98 13.46
C GLY A 549 38.60 -20.13 14.15
N LEU A 550 38.85 -20.38 15.44
CA LEU A 550 38.16 -21.37 16.25
C LEU A 550 36.93 -20.76 16.91
N ARG A 551 35.85 -21.55 17.02
CA ARG A 551 34.65 -21.14 17.74
C ARG A 551 34.93 -21.14 19.25
N VAL A 552 34.64 -20.03 19.90
CA VAL A 552 34.68 -19.90 21.36
C VAL A 552 33.29 -19.52 21.89
N PRO A 553 32.93 -19.88 23.13
CA PRO A 553 31.72 -19.39 23.77
C PRO A 553 31.73 -17.86 23.84
N VAL A 554 30.56 -17.22 23.68
CA VAL A 554 30.40 -15.79 23.97
C VAL A 554 30.83 -15.55 25.44
N PRO A 555 31.47 -14.42 25.80
CA PRO A 555 31.87 -14.16 27.18
C PRO A 555 30.69 -14.12 28.17
N MET A 556 30.99 -14.20 29.47
CA MET A 556 29.97 -14.06 30.53
C MET A 556 29.52 -12.61 30.67
N GLU A 557 28.37 -12.41 31.31
CA GLU A 557 27.74 -11.08 31.44
C GLU A 557 28.68 -10.03 32.06
N GLU A 558 29.47 -10.40 33.06
CA GLU A 558 30.42 -9.50 33.73
C GLU A 558 31.49 -8.97 32.77
N ASP A 559 32.07 -9.86 31.96
CA ASP A 559 33.08 -9.50 30.94
C ASP A 559 32.47 -8.63 29.84
N LEU A 560 31.23 -8.94 29.43
CA LEU A 560 30.48 -8.17 28.45
C LEU A 560 30.19 -6.75 28.93
N ARG A 561 29.79 -6.58 30.19
CA ARG A 561 29.54 -5.26 30.80
C ARG A 561 30.80 -4.40 30.87
N ALA A 562 31.98 -5.03 31.02
CA ALA A 562 33.28 -4.33 31.06
C ALA A 562 33.72 -3.76 29.70
N LEU A 563 33.13 -4.19 28.59
CA LEU A 563 33.43 -3.65 27.26
C LEU A 563 32.96 -2.20 27.10
N ALA A 564 33.68 -1.43 26.28
CA ALA A 564 33.41 -0.03 26.00
C ALA A 564 31.97 0.20 25.47
N TYR A 565 31.37 1.35 25.79
CA TYR A 565 29.96 1.60 25.45
C TYR A 565 29.72 1.74 23.92
N GLU A 566 30.74 2.15 23.18
CA GLU A 566 30.73 2.15 21.71
C GLU A 566 31.06 0.78 21.07
N ALA A 567 31.30 -0.26 21.87
CA ALA A 567 31.57 -1.60 21.34
C ALA A 567 30.30 -2.21 20.72
N VAL A 568 30.47 -2.80 19.53
CA VAL A 568 29.43 -3.52 18.79
C VAL A 568 29.88 -4.97 18.62
N PRO A 569 29.21 -5.92 19.28
CA PRO A 569 29.44 -7.35 19.11
C PRO A 569 29.35 -7.82 17.67
N VAL A 570 30.30 -8.68 17.27
CA VAL A 570 30.30 -9.40 16.00
C VAL A 570 30.36 -10.90 16.31
N LEU A 571 29.31 -11.62 15.91
CA LEU A 571 29.23 -13.08 16.03
C LEU A 571 29.56 -13.71 14.67
N CYS A 572 30.82 -14.10 14.51
CA CYS A 572 31.37 -14.72 13.31
C CYS A 572 30.87 -16.17 13.11
N ARG A 573 30.56 -16.89 14.19
CA ARG A 573 30.25 -18.33 14.21
C ARG A 573 28.77 -18.61 14.50
N PHE A 574 27.93 -17.57 14.51
CA PHE A 574 26.49 -17.63 14.75
C PHE A 574 25.75 -18.68 13.88
N GLY A 575 26.07 -18.77 12.59
CA GLY A 575 25.39 -19.65 11.63
C GLY A 575 25.85 -21.12 11.61
N ASP A 576 26.93 -21.48 12.32
CA ASP A 576 27.58 -22.79 12.14
C ASP A 576 26.72 -23.95 12.68
N ARG A 577 25.93 -23.72 13.75
CA ARG A 577 24.85 -24.61 14.24
C ARG A 577 23.85 -23.83 15.10
N PRO A 578 22.53 -23.94 14.88
CA PRO A 578 21.54 -23.49 15.87
C PRO A 578 21.52 -24.50 17.03
N ASP A 579 22.52 -24.43 17.89
CA ASP A 579 22.62 -25.20 19.13
C ASP A 579 22.25 -24.33 20.34
N ALA A 580 22.01 -24.96 21.49
CA ALA A 580 21.64 -24.27 22.73
C ALA A 580 22.69 -23.20 23.14
N GLU A 581 23.97 -23.41 22.79
CA GLU A 581 25.05 -22.48 23.07
C GLU A 581 24.93 -21.17 22.28
N THR A 582 24.47 -21.23 21.03
CA THR A 582 24.23 -20.04 20.20
C THR A 582 23.11 -19.18 20.79
N ALA A 583 22.01 -19.81 21.21
CA ALA A 583 20.91 -19.11 21.90
C ALA A 583 21.38 -18.51 23.23
N ALA A 584 22.09 -19.28 24.05
CA ALA A 584 22.64 -18.80 25.33
C ALA A 584 23.65 -17.66 25.16
N GLY A 585 24.44 -17.67 24.08
CA GLY A 585 25.35 -16.58 23.72
C GLY A 585 24.62 -15.27 23.42
N LEU A 586 23.53 -15.33 22.64
CA LEU A 586 22.68 -14.16 22.39
C LEU A 586 22.00 -13.64 23.66
N THR A 587 21.50 -14.53 24.52
CA THR A 587 20.93 -14.14 25.81
C THR A 587 21.96 -13.40 26.65
N ARG A 588 23.20 -13.92 26.77
CA ARG A 588 24.29 -13.26 27.49
C ARG A 588 24.66 -11.90 26.90
N MET A 589 24.73 -11.80 25.57
CA MET A 589 24.95 -10.53 24.87
C MET A 589 23.87 -9.48 25.23
N ALA A 590 22.60 -9.88 25.20
CA ALA A 590 21.49 -8.99 25.54
C ALA A 590 21.48 -8.58 27.02
N LEU A 591 21.79 -9.51 27.93
CA LEU A 591 21.92 -9.26 29.37
C LEU A 591 23.13 -8.36 29.70
N GLY A 592 24.23 -8.50 28.95
CA GLY A 592 25.39 -7.61 29.00
C GLY A 592 25.12 -6.19 28.49
N GLY A 593 23.87 -5.89 28.09
CA GLY A 593 23.41 -4.56 27.72
C GLY A 593 23.63 -4.20 26.26
N PHE A 594 23.93 -5.16 25.39
CA PHE A 594 24.11 -4.92 23.95
C PHE A 594 22.79 -5.04 23.19
N HIS A 595 22.49 -3.99 22.43
CA HIS A 595 21.26 -3.81 21.66
C HIS A 595 21.51 -3.75 20.14
N LEU A 596 22.76 -3.92 19.74
CA LEU A 596 23.24 -3.81 18.37
C LEU A 596 24.34 -4.85 18.16
N ALA A 597 24.23 -5.69 17.13
CA ALA A 597 25.26 -6.68 16.81
C ALA A 597 25.24 -7.10 15.34
N LEU A 598 26.40 -7.48 14.80
CA LEU A 598 26.50 -8.14 13.48
C LEU A 598 26.56 -9.66 13.65
N LEU A 599 25.69 -10.36 12.95
CA LEU A 599 25.61 -11.83 13.01
C LEU A 599 25.96 -12.41 11.65
N ARG A 600 26.87 -13.38 11.60
CA ARG A 600 27.20 -14.09 10.35
C ARG A 600 26.40 -15.39 10.26
N ARG A 601 25.45 -15.47 9.31
CA ARG A 601 24.69 -16.69 9.00
C ARG A 601 25.29 -17.43 7.81
N GLY A 602 25.04 -18.74 7.72
CA GLY A 602 25.39 -19.55 6.55
C GLY A 602 25.86 -20.95 6.93
N ALA A 603 25.51 -21.94 6.10
CA ALA A 603 25.91 -23.33 6.29
C ALA A 603 27.43 -23.46 6.37
N ALA A 604 27.90 -24.27 7.33
CA ALA A 604 29.28 -24.63 7.59
C ALA A 604 30.19 -24.43 6.37
N ARG A 605 30.83 -23.27 6.29
CA ARG A 605 31.87 -23.06 5.28
C ARG A 605 33.05 -23.93 5.70
N PRO A 606 33.58 -24.79 4.81
CA PRO A 606 34.70 -25.67 5.15
C PRO A 606 36.00 -24.90 5.43
N ASP A 607 36.05 -23.61 5.10
CA ASP A 607 37.24 -22.78 5.28
C ASP A 607 37.25 -22.10 6.67
N PRO A 608 38.22 -22.41 7.54
CA PRO A 608 38.37 -21.80 8.86
C PRO A 608 38.81 -20.32 8.80
N VAL A 609 39.16 -19.78 7.63
CA VAL A 609 39.69 -18.41 7.49
C VAL A 609 38.58 -17.37 7.61
N CYS A 610 38.47 -16.74 8.79
CA CYS A 610 37.55 -15.63 9.08
C CYS A 610 38.23 -14.25 9.20
N ALA A 611 39.56 -14.17 9.05
CA ALA A 611 40.30 -12.92 9.22
C ALA A 611 39.84 -11.80 8.27
N ASP A 612 39.46 -12.14 7.03
CA ASP A 612 38.92 -11.15 6.10
C ASP A 612 37.54 -10.63 6.54
N PHE A 613 36.67 -11.54 7.01
CA PHE A 613 35.39 -11.16 7.59
C PHE A 613 35.56 -10.23 8.80
N HIS A 614 36.48 -10.53 9.72
CA HIS A 614 36.74 -9.68 10.90
C HIS A 614 37.19 -8.26 10.50
N ARG A 615 38.16 -8.14 9.59
CA ARG A 615 38.62 -6.82 9.12
C ARG A 615 37.48 -6.05 8.45
N ARG A 616 36.76 -6.68 7.53
CA ARG A 616 35.68 -6.02 6.78
C ARG A 616 34.50 -5.63 7.66
N ALA A 617 34.17 -6.45 8.68
CA ALA A 617 33.15 -6.11 9.67
C ALA A 617 33.58 -4.88 10.51
N ALA A 618 34.84 -4.83 10.95
CA ALA A 618 35.40 -3.69 11.66
C ALA A 618 35.39 -2.41 10.80
N ASP A 619 35.87 -2.51 9.55
CA ASP A 619 35.87 -1.40 8.59
C ASP A 619 34.45 -0.89 8.31
N THR A 620 33.47 -1.80 8.21
CA THR A 620 32.06 -1.45 7.97
C THR A 620 31.46 -0.71 9.16
N LEU A 621 31.69 -1.18 10.39
CA LEU A 621 31.19 -0.51 11.59
C LEU A 621 31.83 0.87 11.80
N ALA A 622 33.14 0.97 11.58
CA ALA A 622 33.84 2.25 11.63
C ALA A 622 33.37 3.21 10.52
N GLY A 623 33.18 2.70 9.30
CA GLY A 623 32.76 3.47 8.13
C GLY A 623 31.30 3.94 8.19
N ALA A 624 30.40 3.14 8.77
CA ALA A 624 29.01 3.55 9.03
C ALA A 624 28.95 4.71 10.04
N GLY A 625 29.94 4.82 10.93
CA GLY A 625 30.05 5.87 11.93
C GLY A 625 29.08 5.64 13.10
N THR A 626 27.78 5.73 12.86
CA THR A 626 26.75 5.63 13.90
C THR A 626 25.77 4.49 13.65
N ALA A 627 25.10 4.04 14.72
CA ALA A 627 24.10 2.98 14.67
C ALA A 627 22.95 3.27 13.69
N GLY A 628 22.54 4.54 13.54
CA GLY A 628 21.48 4.95 12.62
C GLY A 628 21.78 4.65 11.14
N GLN A 629 23.05 4.73 10.72
CA GLN A 629 23.45 4.46 9.33
C GLN A 629 23.68 2.97 9.04
N LEU A 630 23.77 2.14 10.07
CA LEU A 630 24.16 0.73 9.93
C LEU A 630 23.13 -0.11 9.14
N PRO A 631 21.80 0.02 9.35
CA PRO A 631 20.82 -0.70 8.55
C PRO A 631 20.96 -0.46 7.04
N ARG A 632 21.17 0.80 6.62
CA ARG A 632 21.38 1.15 5.20
C ARG A 632 22.73 0.62 4.69
N THR A 633 23.78 0.73 5.49
CA THR A 633 25.10 0.19 5.12
C THR A 633 25.03 -1.32 4.85
N VAL A 634 24.34 -2.09 5.69
CA VAL A 634 24.14 -3.53 5.49
C VAL A 634 23.29 -3.84 4.25
N GLN A 635 22.25 -3.03 3.97
CA GLN A 635 21.48 -3.14 2.73
C GLN A 635 22.36 -2.93 1.49
N GLU A 636 23.24 -1.91 1.48
CA GLU A 636 24.13 -1.64 0.35
C GLU A 636 25.13 -2.76 0.09
N LEU A 637 25.64 -3.38 1.16
CA LEU A 637 26.48 -4.58 1.09
C LEU A 637 25.72 -5.75 0.44
N ARG A 638 24.49 -6.03 0.90
CA ARG A 638 23.63 -7.08 0.30
C ARG A 638 23.32 -6.81 -1.17
N ARG A 639 23.06 -5.55 -1.53
CA ARG A 639 22.87 -5.12 -2.93
C ARG A 639 24.14 -5.41 -3.75
N GLY A 640 25.32 -5.08 -3.22
CA GLY A 640 26.59 -5.39 -3.88
C GLY A 640 26.82 -6.88 -4.13
N VAL A 641 26.49 -7.74 -3.16
CA VAL A 641 26.60 -9.20 -3.32
C VAL A 641 25.75 -9.65 -4.50
N ARG A 642 24.51 -9.16 -4.58
CA ARG A 642 23.58 -9.49 -5.67
C ARG A 642 24.03 -8.96 -7.03
N GLU A 643 24.67 -7.80 -7.06
CA GLU A 643 25.27 -7.21 -8.26
C GLU A 643 26.57 -7.90 -8.69
N GLY A 644 27.05 -8.89 -7.92
CA GLY A 644 28.28 -9.61 -8.22
C GLY A 644 29.57 -8.85 -7.85
N ARG A 645 29.48 -7.81 -7.01
CA ARG A 645 30.62 -6.99 -6.60
C ARG A 645 31.52 -7.73 -5.60
N THR A 646 32.70 -8.14 -6.05
CA THR A 646 33.61 -9.02 -5.30
C THR A 646 33.98 -8.50 -3.91
N GLU A 647 34.13 -7.18 -3.74
CA GLU A 647 34.45 -6.53 -2.47
C GLU A 647 33.36 -6.67 -1.40
N THR A 648 32.16 -7.13 -1.77
CA THR A 648 31.01 -7.32 -0.87
C THR A 648 30.73 -8.79 -0.54
N TYR A 649 31.36 -9.77 -1.22
CA TYR A 649 31.06 -11.20 -1.01
C TYR A 649 31.27 -11.69 0.42
N TRP A 650 32.12 -11.02 1.19
CA TRP A 650 32.32 -11.32 2.62
C TRP A 650 31.04 -11.11 3.44
N SER A 651 30.14 -10.21 3.02
CA SER A 651 28.92 -9.86 3.74
C SER A 651 27.73 -10.78 3.43
N ASP A 652 27.91 -11.77 2.55
CA ASP A 652 26.87 -12.77 2.31
C ASP A 652 26.51 -13.50 3.60
N GLY A 653 25.21 -13.49 3.94
CA GLY A 653 24.68 -14.07 5.17
C GLY A 653 24.72 -13.15 6.40
N VAL A 654 25.25 -11.93 6.30
CA VAL A 654 25.26 -10.99 7.44
C VAL A 654 23.83 -10.57 7.81
N ALA A 655 23.48 -10.71 9.09
CA ALA A 655 22.28 -10.15 9.72
C ALA A 655 22.67 -9.01 10.68
N LEU A 656 21.72 -8.10 10.89
CA LEU A 656 21.86 -7.01 11.84
C LEU A 656 20.85 -7.20 12.96
N TYR A 657 21.35 -7.50 14.17
CA TYR A 657 20.56 -7.44 15.39
C TYR A 657 20.42 -5.97 15.81
N TYR A 658 19.18 -5.48 15.93
CA TYR A 658 18.88 -4.07 16.15
C TYR A 658 17.64 -3.91 17.05
N ASP A 659 17.87 -3.73 18.35
CA ASP A 659 16.83 -3.69 19.37
C ASP A 659 16.87 -2.36 20.15
N ASP A 660 16.25 -1.32 19.62
CA ASP A 660 16.25 0.01 20.22
C ASP A 660 15.58 0.01 21.62
N PRO A 661 16.31 0.27 22.72
CA PRO A 661 15.76 0.29 24.07
C PRO A 661 14.75 1.42 24.32
N HIS A 662 14.67 2.43 23.45
CA HIS A 662 13.68 3.50 23.55
C HIS A 662 12.35 3.12 22.91
N HIS A 663 12.32 2.07 22.07
CA HIS A 663 11.14 1.60 21.35
C HIS A 663 10.95 0.09 21.56
N PRO A 664 10.56 -0.31 22.79
CA PRO A 664 10.27 -1.71 23.09
C PRO A 664 9.12 -2.21 22.21
N LEU A 665 9.13 -3.51 21.89
CA LEU A 665 8.05 -4.14 21.16
C LEU A 665 6.73 -4.01 21.95
N PRO A 666 5.58 -3.87 21.26
CA PRO A 666 4.28 -3.96 21.92
C PRO A 666 4.20 -5.28 22.68
N GLY A 667 3.69 -5.26 23.93
CA GLY A 667 3.50 -6.50 24.67
C GLY A 667 2.55 -7.43 23.90
N SER A 668 2.79 -8.74 23.96
CA SER A 668 1.96 -9.78 23.30
C SER A 668 0.48 -9.78 23.71
N GLY A 669 0.10 -8.97 24.71
CA GLY A 669 -1.29 -8.72 25.13
C GLY A 669 -1.81 -7.28 24.94
N GLN A 670 -1.02 -6.32 24.46
CA GLN A 670 -1.45 -4.91 24.34
C GLN A 670 -2.17 -4.57 23.02
N LEU A 671 -2.17 -5.48 22.05
CA LEU A 671 -2.98 -5.35 20.82
C LEU A 671 -4.36 -6.05 20.93
N LEU A 672 -4.71 -6.57 22.12
CA LEU A 672 -5.99 -7.23 22.39
C LEU A 672 -7.08 -6.28 22.95
N GLU A 673 -6.83 -4.97 23.02
CA GLU A 673 -7.93 -4.01 23.23
C GLU A 673 -8.64 -3.75 21.89
N ALA A 674 -9.55 -4.66 21.56
CA ALA A 674 -10.63 -4.34 20.64
C ALA A 674 -11.49 -3.21 21.25
N PRO A 675 -12.02 -2.27 20.44
CA PRO A 675 -12.93 -1.23 20.91
C PRO A 675 -14.26 -1.77 21.45
#